data_AF-A0AAV4G609-F1
#
_entry.id   AF-A0AAV4G609-F1
#
_cell.length_a   1.000
_cell.length_b   1.000
_cell.length_c   1.000
_cell.angle_alpha   90.00
_cell.angle_beta   90.00
_cell.angle_gamma   90.00
#
_symmetry.space_group_name_H-M   'P 1'
#
loop_
_entity.id
_entity.type
_entity.pdbx_description
1 polymer ?
#
loop_
_entity_poly.entity_id
_entity_poly.type
_entity_poly.pdbx_seq_one_letter_code
_entity_poly.pdbx_strand_id
1 'polypeptide(L)'
;MKVTEHIQNAGGKTLFSFEIIPPLKGKNIKELYDNIDPLMEFTPPFIDVTTSREEYVYLQKGDLLEKKITRMRPGTLGICASIKHKYNVDTVPHVLCGGFTKEETEYLLVDCHYLGITNVMALRGDSMKGDQYFIPTKGGNKHAIDLVGQISNLNRGKYLHNVMEVDMTTNFCVGVAGYPEKHIESPSLKTDLKRLKEKVDAGADYVVTQMFFDNFKYIEFLKTAREMGIEIPIIPGIKPIATKQHLRVLPQVFKIDIPEMLVTEVEKCRDNKQIRVNKELIIRANSSSIDFALLQAGKLVELHKQSREMELSVGDILFAKVRRVVSGLSAAFVDVGSYDKEGFLHYTDLGPNIRSSLIFLDRVISSKIKNGTIPDDLLCQKAQGKDGDISEVLKSKQNILVQIVKEPISTKGPRLSGEISIAGRYLILVPFSDKVTTSQKINSLSESKRLKQLIKSIKPKGFGVIIRTAAVDKKVADLDSDMSALHEKWVEMCKKLPKVSQPTKVLREVEKAFSIIRDIFDDTFSGIYVDNKALFGQVKSYVGEIDPDKACIVKHFNSIIPIFEKFGIERQIKASFGRIVMMHKGAYLVIEHTEALHVIDVNSGGRSNKSKTQQDTALSVNLVAAEEIAKQLRLRDMGEEDTPKLLKQYAEKHGAIPGKWNLLTGGKAQIYDLARKSYLVAKKGKDKGDFIHTENIVLVDKKKRIRGFYNGTKEEEVKKLIADISILGKE
;
A
#
# COMPACT_ATOMS: atom_id res chain seq x y z
N MET A 1 -22.60 19.05 13.99
CA MET A 1 -22.33 18.33 15.26
C MET A 1 -21.02 18.81 15.84
N LYS A 2 -20.76 18.55 17.12
CA LYS A 2 -19.47 18.87 17.74
C LYS A 2 -18.40 17.86 17.34
N VAL A 3 -17.14 18.28 17.29
CA VAL A 3 -15.99 17.38 17.03
C VAL A 3 -15.95 16.23 18.04
N THR A 4 -16.21 16.50 19.32
CA THR A 4 -16.25 15.48 20.37
C THR A 4 -17.40 14.48 20.18
N GLU A 5 -18.56 14.93 19.70
CA GLU A 5 -19.69 14.06 19.36
C GLU A 5 -19.36 13.15 18.16
N HIS A 6 -18.69 13.67 17.13
CA HIS A 6 -18.20 12.86 16.02
C HIS A 6 -17.28 11.74 16.50
N ILE A 7 -16.32 12.07 17.37
CA ILE A 7 -15.36 11.11 17.94
C ILE A 7 -16.09 10.05 18.78
N GLN A 8 -17.05 10.45 19.60
CA GLN A 8 -17.83 9.53 20.42
C GLN A 8 -18.70 8.59 19.56
N ASN A 9 -19.38 9.14 18.54
CA ASN A 9 -20.25 8.40 17.63
C ASN A 9 -19.48 7.42 16.74
N ALA A 10 -18.17 7.61 16.54
CA ALA A 10 -17.33 6.70 15.78
C ALA A 10 -17.20 5.31 16.43
N GLY A 11 -17.48 5.17 17.73
CA GLY A 11 -17.51 3.88 18.42
C GLY A 11 -16.19 3.10 18.34
N GLY A 12 -15.06 3.81 18.42
CA GLY A 12 -13.72 3.22 18.30
C GLY A 12 -13.17 3.09 16.88
N LYS A 13 -13.92 3.52 15.85
CA LYS A 13 -13.40 3.64 14.49
C LYS A 13 -12.57 4.91 14.33
N THR A 14 -11.47 4.82 13.58
CA THR A 14 -10.66 5.98 13.23
C THR A 14 -11.43 6.90 12.27
N LEU A 15 -11.44 8.20 12.57
CA LEU A 15 -12.00 9.24 11.70
C LEU A 15 -10.89 9.89 10.87
N PHE A 16 -11.26 10.36 9.68
CA PHE A 16 -10.39 11.16 8.82
C PHE A 16 -10.89 12.60 8.78
N SER A 17 -10.03 13.56 9.09
CA SER A 17 -10.27 14.99 8.88
C SER A 17 -9.03 15.63 8.30
N PHE A 18 -9.17 16.84 7.75
CA PHE A 18 -8.04 17.59 7.21
C PHE A 18 -8.22 19.09 7.42
N GLU A 19 -7.09 19.79 7.36
CA GLU A 19 -7.03 21.25 7.44
C GLU A 19 -6.76 21.85 6.06
N ILE A 20 -7.49 22.92 5.74
CA ILE A 20 -7.31 23.69 4.52
C ILE A 20 -6.80 25.10 4.81
N ILE A 21 -5.95 25.59 3.91
CA ILE A 21 -5.50 26.98 3.93
C ILE A 21 -6.33 27.73 2.87
N PRO A 22 -7.07 28.80 3.25
CA PRO A 22 -7.80 29.62 2.29
C PRO A 22 -6.92 30.10 1.13
N PRO A 23 -7.44 30.26 -0.10
CA PRO A 23 -6.64 30.79 -1.21
C PRO A 23 -6.21 32.24 -0.96
N LEU A 24 -5.17 32.72 -1.64
CA LEU A 24 -4.78 34.13 -1.57
C LEU A 24 -5.87 35.03 -2.20
N LYS A 25 -5.98 36.28 -1.74
CA LYS A 25 -6.85 37.29 -2.36
C LYS A 25 -6.53 37.40 -3.86
N GLY A 26 -7.59 37.45 -4.69
CA GLY A 26 -7.49 37.47 -6.15
C GLY A 26 -7.52 36.10 -6.83
N LYS A 27 -7.49 35.00 -6.08
CA LYS A 27 -7.67 33.65 -6.61
C LYS A 27 -9.13 33.18 -6.52
N ASN A 28 -9.54 32.31 -7.43
CA ASN A 28 -10.90 31.78 -7.49
C ASN A 28 -11.12 30.70 -6.41
N ILE A 29 -12.27 30.72 -5.73
CA ILE A 29 -12.69 29.70 -4.76
C ILE A 29 -12.77 28.29 -5.39
N LYS A 30 -12.92 28.18 -6.71
CA LYS A 30 -12.87 26.90 -7.42
C LYS A 30 -11.58 26.12 -7.14
N GLU A 31 -10.43 26.79 -7.05
CA GLU A 31 -9.15 26.13 -6.70
C GLU A 31 -9.21 25.49 -5.30
N LEU A 32 -9.96 26.07 -4.37
CA LEU A 32 -10.19 25.47 -3.07
C LEU A 32 -11.06 24.20 -3.19
N TYR A 33 -12.13 24.28 -3.97
CA TYR A 33 -13.03 23.14 -4.20
C TYR A 33 -12.36 21.99 -4.93
N ASP A 34 -11.57 22.26 -5.96
CA ASP A 34 -10.85 21.23 -6.72
C ASP A 34 -9.86 20.45 -5.82
N ASN A 35 -9.37 21.06 -4.73
CA ASN A 35 -8.54 20.40 -3.73
C ASN A 35 -9.35 19.64 -2.67
N ILE A 36 -10.58 20.05 -2.38
CA ILE A 36 -11.47 19.41 -1.39
C ILE A 36 -12.19 18.22 -2.00
N ASP A 37 -12.67 18.34 -3.24
CA ASP A 37 -13.52 17.34 -3.90
C ASP A 37 -12.93 15.91 -3.84
N PRO A 38 -11.63 15.67 -4.10
CA PRO A 38 -11.04 14.33 -3.98
C PRO A 38 -11.00 13.80 -2.53
N LEU A 39 -10.95 14.68 -1.54
CA LEU A 39 -10.88 14.30 -0.13
C LEU A 39 -12.25 13.99 0.47
N MET A 40 -13.33 14.37 -0.20
CA MET A 40 -14.70 14.09 0.21
C MET A 40 -15.07 12.61 0.13
N GLU A 41 -14.36 11.83 -0.68
CA GLU A 41 -14.48 10.36 -0.74
C GLU A 41 -14.28 9.70 0.63
N PHE A 42 -13.42 10.27 1.47
CA PHE A 42 -13.14 9.76 2.81
C PHE A 42 -14.19 10.17 3.85
N THR A 43 -15.27 10.84 3.43
CA THR A 43 -16.40 11.26 4.28
C THR A 43 -15.93 11.97 5.56
N PRO A 44 -15.16 13.07 5.44
CA PRO A 44 -14.63 13.77 6.61
C PRO A 44 -15.78 14.32 7.47
N PRO A 45 -15.84 14.00 8.77
CA PRO A 45 -16.91 14.50 9.64
C PRO A 45 -16.77 16.00 9.90
N PHE A 46 -15.55 16.53 9.84
CA PHE A 46 -15.27 17.94 9.97
C PHE A 46 -14.01 18.35 9.18
N ILE A 47 -13.92 19.63 8.83
CA ILE A 47 -12.79 20.24 8.11
C ILE A 47 -12.32 21.49 8.85
N ASP A 48 -11.03 21.54 9.16
CA ASP A 48 -10.37 22.67 9.79
C ASP A 48 -10.02 23.73 8.74
N VAL A 49 -10.24 25.02 9.07
CA VAL A 49 -9.97 26.14 8.17
C VAL A 49 -9.02 27.12 8.82
N THR A 50 -7.81 27.18 8.28
CA THR A 50 -6.74 28.02 8.82
C THR A 50 -7.06 29.50 8.67
N THR A 51 -6.80 30.28 9.74
CA THR A 51 -6.80 31.74 9.71
C THR A 51 -5.38 32.24 9.57
N SER A 52 -5.15 33.14 8.61
CA SER A 52 -3.84 33.78 8.46
C SER A 52 -3.75 35.08 9.24
N ARG A 53 -2.58 35.30 9.85
CA ARG A 53 -2.26 36.57 10.50
C ARG A 53 -2.06 37.67 9.45
N GLU A 54 -2.21 38.91 9.90
CA GLU A 54 -1.78 40.09 9.17
C GLU A 54 -0.27 40.08 8.89
N GLU A 55 0.10 40.67 7.75
CA GLU A 55 1.47 40.80 7.30
C GLU A 55 1.80 42.27 7.01
N TYR A 56 3.08 42.62 7.18
CA TYR A 56 3.60 43.91 6.77
C TYR A 56 3.97 43.91 5.29
N VAL A 57 3.44 44.88 4.56
CA VAL A 57 3.88 45.21 3.20
C VAL A 57 4.59 46.54 3.25
N TYR A 58 5.79 46.57 2.69
CA TYR A 58 6.60 47.78 2.57
C TYR A 58 6.40 48.36 1.17
N LEU A 59 5.76 49.52 1.10
CA LEU A 59 5.53 50.24 -0.14
C LEU A 59 6.62 51.29 -0.31
N GLN A 60 7.31 51.27 -1.45
CA GLN A 60 8.32 52.28 -1.75
C GLN A 60 7.65 53.59 -2.14
N LYS A 61 8.04 54.67 -1.46
CA LYS A 61 7.52 56.03 -1.66
C LYS A 61 8.70 57.00 -1.74
N GLY A 62 9.25 57.15 -2.94
CA GLY A 62 10.55 57.79 -3.14
C GLY A 62 11.67 56.97 -2.49
N ASP A 63 12.48 57.62 -1.65
CA ASP A 63 13.59 57.00 -0.92
C ASP A 63 13.18 56.34 0.41
N LEU A 64 11.88 56.42 0.78
CA LEU A 64 11.35 55.86 2.03
C LEU A 64 10.51 54.60 1.77
N LEU A 65 10.49 53.70 2.76
CA LEU A 65 9.59 52.55 2.80
C LEU A 65 8.44 52.82 3.78
N GLU A 66 7.22 52.90 3.26
CA GLU A 66 6.00 53.00 4.07
C GLU A 66 5.56 51.59 4.50
N LYS A 67 5.52 51.33 5.82
CA LYS A 67 5.10 50.04 6.40
C LYS A 67 3.57 50.03 6.55
N LYS A 68 2.87 49.19 5.78
CA LYS A 68 1.41 48.98 5.88
C LYS A 68 1.06 47.57 6.33
N ILE A 69 -0.05 47.44 7.05
CA ILE A 69 -0.62 46.16 7.48
C ILE A 69 -1.66 45.71 6.46
N THR A 70 -1.62 44.43 6.07
CA THR A 70 -2.67 43.84 5.23
C THR A 70 -2.88 42.36 5.56
N ARG A 71 -4.04 41.82 5.19
CA ARG A 71 -4.31 40.37 5.20
C ARG A 71 -4.29 39.85 3.78
N MET A 72 -3.44 38.86 3.52
CA MET A 72 -3.28 38.30 2.17
C MET A 72 -4.36 37.28 1.79
N ARG A 73 -5.10 36.74 2.76
CA ARG A 73 -6.15 35.74 2.56
C ARG A 73 -7.53 36.29 2.95
N PRO A 74 -8.62 35.80 2.33
CA PRO A 74 -9.98 36.19 2.68
C PRO A 74 -10.35 35.70 4.09
N GLY A 75 -11.46 36.23 4.63
CA GLY A 75 -11.94 35.88 5.96
C GLY A 75 -12.35 34.40 6.06
N THR A 76 -11.88 33.74 7.12
CA THR A 76 -12.10 32.31 7.40
C THR A 76 -13.58 31.95 7.48
N LEU A 77 -14.41 32.82 8.06
CA LEU A 77 -15.85 32.61 8.21
C LEU A 77 -16.55 32.35 6.86
N GLY A 78 -16.26 33.15 5.84
CA GLY A 78 -16.87 33.00 4.51
C GLY A 78 -16.48 31.69 3.84
N ILE A 79 -15.24 31.23 4.04
CA ILE A 79 -14.77 29.93 3.56
C ILE A 79 -15.47 28.78 4.31
N CYS A 80 -15.58 28.88 5.64
CA CYS A 80 -16.30 27.90 6.46
C CYS A 80 -17.77 27.77 6.04
N ALA A 81 -18.46 28.90 5.83
CA ALA A 81 -19.84 28.91 5.38
C ALA A 81 -19.99 28.27 3.98
N SER A 82 -19.07 28.58 3.07
CA SER A 82 -19.06 28.03 1.72
C SER A 82 -18.86 26.50 1.71
N ILE A 83 -17.92 26.00 2.51
CA ILE A 83 -17.65 24.55 2.63
C ILE A 83 -18.83 23.84 3.27
N LYS A 84 -19.37 24.39 4.37
CA LYS A 84 -20.52 23.82 5.06
C LYS A 84 -21.72 23.71 4.13
N HIS A 85 -22.03 24.78 3.38
CA HIS A 85 -23.15 24.77 2.44
C HIS A 85 -22.93 23.81 1.26
N LYS A 86 -21.72 23.77 0.69
CA LYS A 86 -21.44 22.94 -0.49
C LYS A 86 -21.35 21.46 -0.17
N TYR A 87 -20.69 21.09 0.93
CA TYR A 87 -20.35 19.70 1.24
C TYR A 87 -21.17 19.10 2.38
N ASN A 88 -21.97 19.91 3.09
CA ASN A 88 -22.70 19.49 4.28
C ASN A 88 -21.79 18.86 5.35
N VAL A 89 -20.62 19.45 5.56
CA VAL A 89 -19.62 19.04 6.55
C VAL A 89 -19.44 20.11 7.61
N ASP A 90 -19.25 19.70 8.86
CA ASP A 90 -18.96 20.64 9.95
C ASP A 90 -17.60 21.31 9.72
N THR A 91 -17.55 22.63 9.87
CA THR A 91 -16.30 23.38 9.71
C THR A 91 -15.77 23.85 11.05
N VAL A 92 -14.44 23.91 11.15
CA VAL A 92 -13.71 24.35 12.35
C VAL A 92 -12.86 25.57 11.96
N PRO A 93 -13.40 26.81 12.05
CA PRO A 93 -12.58 28.00 11.87
C PRO A 93 -11.51 28.12 12.97
N HIS A 94 -10.29 28.41 12.56
CA HIS A 94 -9.23 28.82 13.49
C HIS A 94 -9.48 30.25 13.97
N VAL A 95 -9.48 30.46 15.28
CA VAL A 95 -9.64 31.79 15.90
C VAL A 95 -8.31 32.15 16.55
N LEU A 96 -7.76 33.32 16.20
CA LEU A 96 -6.43 33.74 16.62
C LEU A 96 -6.51 34.84 17.67
N CYS A 97 -5.60 34.82 18.65
CA CYS A 97 -5.35 35.98 19.52
C CYS A 97 -4.67 37.12 18.74
N GLY A 98 -3.77 36.79 17.81
CA GLY A 98 -3.05 37.77 17.01
C GLY A 98 -3.88 38.35 15.87
N GLY A 99 -3.93 39.68 15.75
CA GLY A 99 -4.66 40.38 14.69
C GLY A 99 -6.13 40.67 15.03
N PHE A 100 -6.61 40.35 16.24
CA PHE A 100 -7.99 40.60 16.63
C PHE A 100 -8.05 41.23 18.02
N THR A 101 -8.95 42.20 18.22
CA THR A 101 -9.36 42.60 19.57
C THR A 101 -10.31 41.56 20.17
N LYS A 102 -10.57 41.66 21.49
CA LYS A 102 -11.56 40.79 22.13
C LYS A 102 -12.95 41.02 21.55
N GLU A 103 -13.31 42.26 21.22
CA GLU A 103 -14.59 42.64 20.61
C GLU A 103 -14.72 42.04 19.20
N GLU A 104 -13.70 42.17 18.34
CA GLU A 104 -13.70 41.55 17.01
C GLU A 104 -13.78 40.03 17.07
N THR A 105 -13.15 39.43 18.09
CA THR A 105 -13.25 38.00 18.37
C THR A 105 -14.68 37.61 18.74
N GLU A 106 -15.35 38.40 19.61
CA GLU A 106 -16.73 38.14 20.01
C GLU A 106 -17.69 38.26 18.82
N TYR A 107 -17.53 39.27 17.96
CA TYR A 107 -18.34 39.40 16.73
C TYR A 107 -18.17 38.19 15.80
N LEU A 108 -16.93 37.74 15.57
CA LEU A 108 -16.67 36.54 14.77
C LEU A 108 -17.33 35.29 15.36
N LEU A 109 -17.30 35.14 16.69
CA LEU A 109 -17.93 34.00 17.36
C LEU A 109 -19.45 34.07 17.23
N VAL A 110 -20.07 35.25 17.42
CA VAL A 110 -21.51 35.42 17.22
C VAL A 110 -21.91 35.09 15.78
N ASP A 111 -21.15 35.55 14.79
CA ASP A 111 -21.40 35.21 13.38
C ASP A 111 -21.27 33.71 13.11
N CYS A 112 -20.26 33.04 13.68
CA CYS A 112 -20.13 31.58 13.62
C CYS A 112 -21.39 30.90 14.18
N HIS A 113 -21.88 31.36 15.32
CA HIS A 113 -23.08 30.82 15.96
C HIS A 113 -24.32 30.96 15.06
N TYR A 114 -24.52 32.13 14.44
CA TYR A 114 -25.63 32.36 13.50
C TYR A 114 -25.57 31.48 12.24
N LEU A 115 -24.37 31.13 11.78
CA LEU A 115 -24.16 30.19 10.66
C LEU A 115 -24.24 28.72 11.12
N GLY A 116 -24.56 28.47 12.39
CA GLY A 116 -24.61 27.15 13.01
C GLY A 116 -23.25 26.46 13.05
N ILE A 117 -22.15 27.20 12.98
CA ILE A 117 -20.80 26.67 13.17
C ILE A 117 -20.60 26.57 14.68
N THR A 118 -20.49 25.35 15.20
CA THR A 118 -20.38 25.10 16.64
C THR A 118 -19.01 24.58 17.06
N ASN A 119 -18.04 24.54 16.15
CA ASN A 119 -16.67 24.08 16.42
C ASN A 119 -15.71 25.23 16.14
N VAL A 120 -14.74 25.45 17.00
CA VAL A 120 -13.71 26.48 16.81
C VAL A 120 -12.36 25.97 17.30
N MET A 121 -11.28 26.38 16.64
CA MET A 121 -9.92 26.05 17.06
C MET A 121 -9.26 27.30 17.63
N ALA A 122 -9.12 27.38 18.96
CA ALA A 122 -8.59 28.52 19.67
C ALA A 122 -7.05 28.50 19.71
N LEU A 123 -6.42 29.46 19.02
CA LEU A 123 -4.98 29.53 18.85
C LEU A 123 -4.45 30.91 19.22
N ARG A 124 -3.21 30.98 19.69
CA ARG A 124 -2.53 32.28 19.86
C ARG A 124 -2.18 32.90 18.51
N GLY A 125 -1.76 32.06 17.57
CA GLY A 125 -1.14 32.46 16.31
C GLY A 125 0.38 32.64 16.44
N ASP A 126 1.04 32.67 15.29
CA ASP A 126 2.48 32.90 15.17
C ASP A 126 2.81 34.39 15.22
N SER A 127 4.07 34.74 15.53
CA SER A 127 4.61 36.10 15.42
C SER A 127 4.43 36.65 13.99
N MET A 128 4.26 37.97 13.84
CA MET A 128 4.25 38.56 12.49
C MET A 128 5.62 38.36 11.82
N LYS A 129 5.63 38.32 10.49
CA LYS A 129 6.87 38.17 9.72
C LYS A 129 7.83 39.33 10.04
N GLY A 130 8.96 38.99 10.67
CA GLY A 130 9.98 39.94 11.11
C GLY A 130 10.04 40.17 12.62
N ASP A 131 8.99 39.80 13.36
CA ASP A 131 8.97 39.90 14.82
C ASP A 131 9.57 38.63 15.44
N GLN A 132 10.42 38.81 16.46
CA GLN A 132 11.04 37.70 17.17
C GLN A 132 10.06 36.99 18.13
N TYR A 133 9.13 37.74 18.72
CA TYR A 133 8.17 37.23 19.70
C TYR A 133 6.74 37.62 19.33
N PHE A 134 5.78 36.84 19.81
CA PHE A 134 4.38 37.17 19.63
C PHE A 134 4.02 38.45 20.38
N ILE A 135 3.49 39.44 19.66
CA ILE A 135 2.91 40.66 20.23
C ILE A 135 1.40 40.61 20.03
N PRO A 136 0.57 40.69 21.09
CA PRO A 136 -0.88 40.72 20.96
C PRO A 136 -1.37 42.04 20.37
N THR A 137 -2.50 42.02 19.66
CA THR A 137 -3.19 43.23 19.24
C THR A 137 -3.61 44.02 20.49
N LYS A 138 -3.55 45.36 20.43
CA LYS A 138 -4.02 46.21 21.54
C LYS A 138 -5.50 45.93 21.81
N GLY A 139 -5.83 45.53 23.04
CA GLY A 139 -7.19 45.11 23.41
C GLY A 139 -7.53 43.65 23.05
N GLY A 140 -6.60 42.90 22.45
CA GLY A 140 -6.75 41.48 22.13
C GLY A 140 -6.36 40.53 23.26
N ASN A 141 -6.56 39.24 23.03
CA ASN A 141 -6.10 38.17 23.92
C ASN A 141 -4.57 38.02 23.85
N LYS A 142 -3.91 37.71 24.97
CA LYS A 142 -2.44 37.55 25.01
C LYS A 142 -2.02 36.12 24.74
N HIS A 143 -2.77 35.17 25.28
CA HIS A 143 -2.51 33.75 25.21
C HIS A 143 -3.76 33.00 24.74
N ALA A 144 -3.57 31.79 24.21
CA ALA A 144 -4.68 30.95 23.78
C ALA A 144 -5.63 30.60 24.94
N ILE A 145 -5.13 30.53 26.19
CA ILE A 145 -5.98 30.32 27.37
C ILE A 145 -6.96 31.47 27.60
N ASP A 146 -6.57 32.72 27.32
CA ASP A 146 -7.46 33.88 27.44
C ASP A 146 -8.61 33.77 26.43
N LEU A 147 -8.29 33.32 25.21
CA LEU A 147 -9.26 33.11 24.15
C LEU A 147 -10.21 31.94 24.48
N VAL A 148 -9.69 30.82 24.99
CA VAL A 148 -10.53 29.70 25.49
C VAL A 148 -11.46 30.18 26.61
N GLY A 149 -10.95 31.00 27.53
CA GLY A 149 -11.75 31.60 28.60
C GLY A 149 -12.83 32.53 28.07
N GLN A 150 -12.53 33.35 27.06
CA GLN A 150 -13.52 34.21 26.39
C GLN A 150 -14.63 33.39 25.73
N ILE A 151 -14.28 32.36 24.96
CA ILE A 151 -15.26 31.47 24.31
C ILE A 151 -16.11 30.74 25.36
N SER A 152 -15.48 30.27 26.45
CA SER A 152 -16.18 29.60 27.55
C SER A 152 -17.09 30.54 28.34
N ASN A 153 -16.77 31.84 28.42
CA ASN A 153 -17.66 32.85 28.99
C ASN A 153 -18.86 33.09 28.09
N LEU A 154 -18.64 33.21 26.77
CA LEU A 154 -19.72 33.37 25.79
C LEU A 154 -20.68 32.18 25.80
N ASN A 155 -20.16 30.95 25.89
CA ASN A 155 -20.95 29.73 26.07
C ASN A 155 -21.80 29.72 27.36
N ARG A 156 -21.45 30.54 28.35
CA ARG A 156 -22.20 30.74 29.60
C ARG A 156 -23.06 32.01 29.58
N GLY A 157 -23.23 32.65 28.42
CA GLY A 157 -24.00 33.89 28.26
C GLY A 157 -23.30 35.14 28.81
N LYS A 158 -21.98 35.09 29.07
CA LYS A 158 -21.22 36.23 29.60
C LYS A 158 -20.47 36.96 28.48
N TYR A 159 -21.08 38.02 27.97
CA TYR A 159 -20.51 38.93 26.96
C TYR A 159 -19.55 39.94 27.60
N LEU A 160 -18.64 40.51 26.81
CA LEU A 160 -17.57 41.40 27.31
C LEU A 160 -18.08 42.64 28.09
N HIS A 161 -19.22 43.20 27.74
CA HIS A 161 -19.72 44.47 28.30
C HIS A 161 -20.98 44.34 29.18
N ASN A 162 -21.53 43.12 29.36
CA ASN A 162 -22.73 42.85 30.18
C ASN A 162 -23.92 43.80 29.92
N VAL A 163 -24.11 44.27 28.68
CA VAL A 163 -25.09 45.33 28.33
C VAL A 163 -26.49 44.76 28.03
N MET A 164 -26.65 43.43 27.95
CA MET A 164 -27.89 42.81 27.48
C MET A 164 -28.30 41.60 28.34
N GLU A 165 -29.60 41.45 28.57
CA GLU A 165 -30.19 40.18 29.02
C GLU A 165 -30.09 39.16 27.86
N VAL A 166 -29.67 37.93 28.18
CA VAL A 166 -29.32 36.92 27.17
C VAL A 166 -30.35 35.80 27.18
N ASP A 167 -31.13 35.69 26.10
CA ASP A 167 -32.16 34.65 25.93
C ASP A 167 -31.58 33.31 25.41
N MET A 168 -30.43 33.33 24.72
CA MET A 168 -29.77 32.15 24.15
C MET A 168 -28.26 32.22 24.33
N THR A 169 -27.65 31.14 24.84
CA THR A 169 -26.20 31.01 24.98
C THR A 169 -25.58 30.30 23.79
N THR A 170 -24.33 30.64 23.46
CA THR A 170 -23.57 29.84 22.49
C THR A 170 -23.20 28.47 23.07
N ASN A 171 -22.78 27.54 22.22
CA ASN A 171 -22.40 26.19 22.65
C ASN A 171 -21.22 25.64 21.83
N PHE A 172 -20.15 26.42 21.73
CA PHE A 172 -18.96 26.06 20.98
C PHE A 172 -18.23 24.87 21.59
N CYS A 173 -17.79 23.94 20.73
CA CYS A 173 -16.77 22.93 20.99
C CYS A 173 -15.40 23.54 20.68
N VAL A 174 -14.53 23.62 21.68
CA VAL A 174 -13.27 24.37 21.60
C VAL A 174 -12.08 23.43 21.46
N GLY A 175 -11.44 23.45 20.29
CA GLY A 175 -10.16 22.80 20.04
C GLY A 175 -8.99 23.69 20.46
N VAL A 176 -7.89 23.08 20.90
CA VAL A 176 -6.61 23.76 21.16
C VAL A 176 -5.41 23.00 20.59
N ALA A 177 -4.32 23.71 20.30
CA ALA A 177 -3.08 23.06 19.84
C ALA A 177 -2.31 22.36 20.98
N GLY A 178 -1.76 21.18 20.70
CA GLY A 178 -0.76 20.48 21.54
C GLY A 178 0.54 20.25 20.77
N TYR A 179 1.69 20.18 21.43
CA TYR A 179 2.99 20.09 20.75
C TYR A 179 3.75 18.84 21.22
N PRO A 180 3.77 17.75 20.42
CA PRO A 180 4.47 16.52 20.80
C PRO A 180 5.96 16.71 21.09
N GLU A 181 6.59 17.70 20.47
CA GLU A 181 8.02 18.02 20.62
C GLU A 181 8.28 19.34 21.38
N LYS A 182 7.24 19.90 22.02
CA LYS A 182 7.17 21.23 22.69
C LYS A 182 6.97 22.41 21.75
N HIS A 183 6.31 23.46 22.24
CA HIS A 183 6.24 24.74 21.54
C HIS A 183 7.60 25.44 21.51
N ILE A 184 7.90 26.20 20.45
CA ILE A 184 9.19 26.88 20.25
C ILE A 184 9.58 27.81 21.42
N GLU A 185 8.61 28.48 22.01
CA GLU A 185 8.82 29.38 23.17
C GLU A 185 8.85 28.64 24.52
N SER A 186 8.55 27.34 24.55
CA SER A 186 8.52 26.58 25.80
C SER A 186 9.91 26.04 26.16
N PRO A 187 10.36 26.20 27.44
CA PRO A 187 11.67 25.72 27.87
C PRO A 187 11.76 24.19 27.86
N SER A 188 10.65 23.48 28.13
CA SER A 188 10.62 22.01 28.18
C SER A 188 9.24 21.47 27.79
N LEU A 189 9.17 20.19 27.40
CA LEU A 189 7.91 19.50 27.12
C LEU A 189 6.95 19.50 28.33
N LYS A 190 7.48 19.29 29.53
CA LYS A 190 6.68 19.29 30.77
C LYS A 190 6.06 20.66 31.05
N THR A 191 6.80 21.74 30.80
CA THR A 191 6.27 23.11 30.92
C THR A 191 5.20 23.37 29.86
N ASP A 192 5.41 22.90 28.62
CA ASP A 192 4.44 23.01 27.53
C ASP A 192 3.12 22.29 27.87
N LEU A 193 3.21 21.05 28.36
CA LEU A 193 2.07 20.26 28.81
C LEU A 193 1.34 20.89 29.99
N LYS A 194 2.05 21.57 30.90
CA LYS A 194 1.39 22.36 31.96
C LYS A 194 0.51 23.46 31.36
N ARG A 195 1.00 24.19 30.35
CA ARG A 195 0.21 25.22 29.66
C ARG A 195 -0.94 24.61 28.85
N LEU A 196 -0.74 23.42 28.29
CA LEU A 196 -1.84 22.67 27.69
C LEU A 196 -2.92 22.31 28.72
N LYS A 197 -2.54 21.78 29.89
CA LYS A 197 -3.47 21.48 30.99
C LYS A 197 -4.25 22.71 31.42
N GLU A 198 -3.59 23.86 31.58
CA GLU A 198 -4.26 25.12 31.90
C GLU A 198 -5.30 25.53 30.83
N LYS A 199 -5.03 25.31 29.54
CA LYS A 199 -6.03 25.52 28.47
C LYS A 199 -7.20 24.54 28.55
N VAL A 200 -6.93 23.28 28.88
CA VAL A 200 -7.97 22.26 29.07
C VAL A 200 -8.88 22.64 30.24
N ASP A 201 -8.28 23.02 31.36
CA ASP A 201 -9.01 23.45 32.57
C ASP A 201 -9.82 24.73 32.35
N ALA A 202 -9.39 25.59 31.41
CA ALA A 202 -10.13 26.78 31.03
C ALA A 202 -11.36 26.49 30.15
N GLY A 203 -11.53 25.25 29.65
CA GLY A 203 -12.71 24.83 28.87
C GLY A 203 -12.42 24.34 27.45
N ALA A 204 -11.23 23.79 27.16
CA ALA A 204 -10.99 23.14 25.87
C ALA A 204 -11.59 21.71 25.84
N ASP A 205 -12.27 21.37 24.76
CA ASP A 205 -12.99 20.10 24.59
C ASP A 205 -12.15 19.02 23.89
N TYR A 206 -11.18 19.43 23.05
CA TYR A 206 -10.24 18.51 22.38
C TYR A 206 -8.92 19.19 22.05
N VAL A 207 -7.89 18.39 21.78
CA VAL A 207 -6.56 18.85 21.36
C VAL A 207 -6.29 18.35 19.94
N VAL A 208 -5.73 19.21 19.08
CA VAL A 208 -5.08 18.76 17.83
C VAL A 208 -3.59 18.99 17.98
N THR A 209 -2.78 17.96 17.73
CA THR A 209 -1.34 18.10 17.84
C THR A 209 -0.75 18.84 16.64
N GLN A 210 0.33 19.58 16.87
CA GLN A 210 1.25 19.95 15.81
C GLN A 210 1.71 18.69 15.06
N MET A 211 2.04 18.86 13.78
CA MET A 211 2.58 17.79 12.95
C MET A 211 3.84 17.18 13.56
N PHE A 212 3.97 15.86 13.45
CA PHE A 212 5.15 15.11 13.86
C PHE A 212 5.46 14.04 12.80
N PHE A 213 6.72 13.62 12.72
CA PHE A 213 7.18 12.61 11.77
C PHE A 213 7.64 11.31 12.43
N ASP A 214 7.66 11.27 13.77
CA ASP A 214 7.95 10.09 14.57
C ASP A 214 6.79 9.79 15.53
N ASN A 215 6.15 8.63 15.34
CA ASN A 215 5.03 8.18 16.16
C ASN A 215 5.40 8.04 17.64
N PHE A 216 6.67 7.78 17.97
CA PHE A 216 7.10 7.70 19.37
C PHE A 216 6.93 9.03 20.10
N LYS A 217 7.14 10.17 19.43
CA LYS A 217 6.93 11.50 20.03
C LYS A 217 5.47 11.71 20.42
N TYR A 218 4.53 11.30 19.58
CA TYR A 218 3.11 11.38 19.88
C TYR A 218 2.69 10.44 21.01
N ILE A 219 3.18 9.20 21.01
CA ILE A 219 2.87 8.23 22.07
C ILE A 219 3.40 8.70 23.43
N GLU A 220 4.61 9.23 23.48
CA GLU A 220 5.20 9.80 24.70
C GLU A 220 4.44 11.04 25.19
N PHE A 221 4.09 11.93 24.26
CA PHE A 221 3.25 13.09 24.54
C PHE A 221 1.89 12.69 25.13
N LEU A 222 1.21 11.71 24.51
CA LEU A 222 -0.08 11.20 24.98
C LEU A 222 0.04 10.61 26.39
N LYS A 223 1.04 9.76 26.63
CA LYS A 223 1.29 9.17 27.95
C LYS A 223 1.48 10.25 29.01
N THR A 224 2.36 11.21 28.75
CA THR A 224 2.67 12.29 29.70
C THR A 224 1.46 13.21 29.92
N ALA A 225 0.68 13.49 28.88
CA ALA A 225 -0.56 14.26 28.99
C ALA A 225 -1.60 13.57 29.90
N ARG A 226 -1.77 12.25 29.74
CA ARG A 226 -2.66 11.45 30.59
C ARG A 226 -2.17 11.39 32.05
N GLU A 227 -0.86 11.23 32.27
CA GLU A 227 -0.26 11.32 33.62
C GLU A 227 -0.48 12.69 34.30
N MET A 228 -0.69 13.75 33.52
CA MET A 228 -1.02 15.10 34.00
C MET A 228 -2.54 15.38 34.10
N GLY A 229 -3.38 14.35 33.91
CA GLY A 229 -4.85 14.44 34.03
C GLY A 229 -5.54 15.16 32.87
N ILE A 230 -4.91 15.22 31.70
CA ILE A 230 -5.59 15.68 30.48
C ILE A 230 -6.35 14.48 29.93
N GLU A 231 -7.68 14.42 30.05
CA GLU A 231 -8.49 13.27 29.61
C GLU A 231 -9.24 13.49 28.29
N ILE A 232 -9.33 14.74 27.83
CA ILE A 232 -10.00 15.08 26.57
C ILE A 232 -9.34 14.39 25.35
N PRO A 233 -10.06 14.22 24.22
CA PRO A 233 -9.51 13.65 23.00
C PRO A 233 -8.29 14.41 22.48
N ILE A 234 -7.25 13.69 22.05
CA ILE A 234 -6.03 14.26 21.46
C ILE A 234 -5.86 13.71 20.05
N ILE A 235 -6.15 14.53 19.05
CA ILE A 235 -6.13 14.18 17.63
C ILE A 235 -4.71 14.38 17.08
N PRO A 236 -4.08 13.34 16.49
CA PRO A 236 -2.74 13.48 15.91
C PRO A 236 -2.80 14.28 14.60
N GLY A 237 -2.12 15.42 14.54
CA GLY A 237 -1.88 16.16 13.31
C GLY A 237 -0.76 15.51 12.50
N ILE A 238 -1.02 15.19 11.23
CA ILE A 238 -0.05 14.54 10.33
C ILE A 238 0.13 15.37 9.06
N LYS A 239 1.38 15.58 8.62
CA LYS A 239 1.69 16.26 7.36
C LYS A 239 2.54 15.36 6.44
N PRO A 240 2.01 14.91 5.30
CA PRO A 240 2.81 14.20 4.31
C PRO A 240 3.94 15.08 3.73
N ILE A 241 5.13 14.49 3.53
CA ILE A 241 6.20 15.15 2.78
C ILE A 241 5.89 15.07 1.29
N ALA A 242 5.76 16.23 0.64
CA ALA A 242 5.41 16.32 -0.77
C ALA A 242 6.50 16.98 -1.64
N THR A 243 7.49 17.63 -1.01
CA THR A 243 8.60 18.30 -1.69
C THR A 243 9.89 18.17 -0.90
N LYS A 244 11.05 18.21 -1.59
CA LYS A 244 12.36 18.21 -0.92
C LYS A 244 12.53 19.38 0.04
N GLN A 245 11.97 20.53 -0.32
CA GLN A 245 12.07 21.75 0.47
C GLN A 245 11.47 21.58 1.88
N HIS A 246 10.50 20.67 2.07
CA HIS A 246 9.94 20.37 3.38
C HIS A 246 10.98 19.85 4.37
N LEU A 247 12.01 19.11 3.92
CA LEU A 247 13.09 18.64 4.79
C LEU A 247 13.84 19.79 5.48
N ARG A 248 13.93 20.94 4.81
CA ARG A 248 14.60 22.13 5.34
C ARG A 248 13.63 23.05 6.09
N VAL A 249 12.48 23.34 5.48
CA VAL A 249 11.58 24.39 5.98
C VAL A 249 10.80 23.94 7.22
N LEU A 250 10.32 22.70 7.26
CA LEU A 250 9.46 22.26 8.38
C LEU A 250 10.21 22.22 9.72
N PRO A 251 11.42 21.64 9.83
CA PRO A 251 12.18 21.67 11.08
C PRO A 251 12.56 23.10 11.51
N GLN A 252 12.89 23.96 10.55
CA GLN A 252 13.29 25.33 10.85
C GLN A 252 12.16 26.16 11.47
N VAL A 253 10.96 26.05 10.88
CA VAL A 253 9.77 26.84 11.26
C VAL A 253 9.10 26.24 12.50
N PHE A 254 8.87 24.93 12.51
CA PHE A 254 8.06 24.28 13.55
C PHE A 254 8.87 23.66 14.69
N LYS A 255 10.20 23.62 14.58
CA LYS A 255 11.12 23.01 15.57
C LYS A 255 10.79 21.55 15.86
N ILE A 256 10.54 20.80 14.79
CA ILE A 256 10.24 19.37 14.80
C ILE A 256 11.40 18.58 14.19
N ASP A 257 11.54 17.32 14.62
CA ASP A 257 12.52 16.41 14.07
C ASP A 257 11.91 15.56 12.93
N ILE A 258 12.65 15.40 11.84
CA ILE A 258 12.31 14.44 10.77
C ILE A 258 13.23 13.23 10.94
N PRO A 259 12.70 12.01 11.06
CA PRO A 259 13.53 10.81 11.21
C PRO A 259 14.54 10.66 10.07
N GLU A 260 15.78 10.33 10.43
CA GLU A 260 16.91 10.19 9.49
C GLU A 260 16.59 9.25 8.32
N MET A 261 15.81 8.19 8.57
CA MET A 261 15.37 7.26 7.53
C MET A 261 14.50 7.96 6.48
N LEU A 262 13.58 8.84 6.91
CA LEU A 262 12.71 9.59 6.01
C LEU A 262 13.49 10.66 5.25
N VAL A 263 14.42 11.35 5.91
CA VAL A 263 15.35 12.29 5.27
C VAL A 263 16.12 11.58 4.16
N THR A 264 16.75 10.45 4.49
CA THR A 264 17.55 9.65 3.55
C THR A 264 16.75 9.22 2.32
N GLU A 265 15.50 8.76 2.47
CA GLU A 265 14.68 8.37 1.32
C GLU A 265 14.24 9.56 0.46
N VAL A 266 13.87 10.68 1.07
CA VAL A 266 13.46 11.89 0.34
C VAL A 266 14.66 12.52 -0.40
N GLU A 267 15.86 12.44 0.15
CA GLU A 267 17.08 12.89 -0.52
C GLU A 267 17.43 12.05 -1.76
N LYS A 268 17.13 10.74 -1.74
CA LYS A 268 17.30 9.84 -2.90
C LYS A 268 16.39 10.19 -4.06
N CYS A 269 15.23 10.80 -3.82
CA CYS A 269 14.32 11.23 -4.88
C CYS A 269 15.02 12.28 -5.77
N ARG A 270 14.81 12.27 -7.08
CA ARG A 270 15.39 13.27 -7.99
C ARG A 270 14.62 14.58 -7.98
N ASP A 271 13.29 14.47 -7.97
CA ASP A 271 12.36 15.58 -8.04
C ASP A 271 11.18 15.39 -7.06
N ASN A 272 10.31 16.40 -6.98
CA ASN A 272 9.11 16.36 -6.13
C ASN A 272 8.07 15.34 -6.62
N LYS A 273 8.15 14.85 -7.86
CA LYS A 273 7.23 13.82 -8.37
C LYS A 273 7.59 12.45 -7.84
N GLN A 274 8.85 12.16 -7.56
CA GLN A 274 9.23 10.89 -6.92
C GLN A 274 8.89 10.85 -5.42
N ILE A 275 8.82 12.02 -4.78
CA ILE A 275 8.39 12.15 -3.38
C ILE A 275 6.89 11.85 -3.25
N ARG A 276 6.10 12.26 -4.26
CA ARG A 276 4.69 11.93 -4.38
C ARG A 276 4.60 10.53 -4.98
N VAL A 277 4.24 9.51 -4.21
CA VAL A 277 4.28 8.11 -4.66
C VAL A 277 3.53 7.95 -5.99
N ASN A 278 4.28 7.72 -7.07
CA ASN A 278 3.76 7.63 -8.44
C ASN A 278 4.21 6.31 -9.06
N LYS A 279 3.28 5.61 -9.71
CA LYS A 279 3.55 4.44 -10.55
C LYS A 279 3.70 4.85 -12.00
N GLU A 280 4.68 4.28 -12.68
CA GLU A 280 4.84 4.42 -14.14
C GLU A 280 5.02 3.04 -14.76
N LEU A 281 4.37 2.79 -15.90
CA LEU A 281 4.57 1.56 -16.68
C LEU A 281 5.30 1.90 -17.97
N ILE A 282 6.46 1.28 -18.16
CA ILE A 282 7.30 1.48 -19.35
C ILE A 282 7.23 0.21 -20.20
N ILE A 283 6.81 0.35 -21.46
CA ILE A 283 6.62 -0.75 -22.40
C ILE A 283 7.58 -0.57 -23.57
N ARG A 284 8.49 -1.54 -23.73
CA ARG A 284 9.47 -1.61 -24.82
C ARG A 284 9.12 -2.76 -25.75
N ALA A 285 8.87 -2.49 -27.03
CA ALA A 285 8.60 -3.53 -28.01
C ALA A 285 9.79 -3.71 -28.97
N ASN A 286 10.46 -4.85 -28.85
CA ASN A 286 11.53 -5.29 -29.74
C ASN A 286 10.99 -6.21 -30.85
N SER A 287 11.85 -6.62 -31.79
CA SER A 287 11.51 -7.56 -32.86
C SER A 287 11.12 -8.95 -32.35
N SER A 288 11.69 -9.41 -31.24
CA SER A 288 11.50 -10.75 -30.67
C SER A 288 10.72 -10.78 -29.36
N SER A 289 10.67 -9.66 -28.62
CA SER A 289 9.99 -9.60 -27.32
C SER A 289 9.30 -8.27 -27.07
N ILE A 290 8.36 -8.26 -26.14
CA ILE A 290 7.81 -7.06 -25.51
C ILE A 290 8.18 -7.11 -24.03
N ASP A 291 8.82 -6.06 -23.55
CA ASP A 291 9.28 -5.94 -22.17
C ASP A 291 8.43 -4.89 -21.44
N PHE A 292 8.01 -5.21 -20.22
CA PHE A 292 7.20 -4.34 -19.36
C PHE A 292 7.96 -4.08 -18.06
N ALA A 293 8.16 -2.81 -17.72
CA ALA A 293 8.82 -2.39 -16.51
C ALA A 293 7.88 -1.50 -15.68
N LEU A 294 7.50 -1.97 -14.49
CA LEU A 294 6.75 -1.19 -13.52
C LEU A 294 7.72 -0.43 -12.63
N LEU A 295 7.62 0.89 -12.65
CA LEU A 295 8.38 1.80 -11.79
C LEU A 295 7.49 2.32 -10.67
N GLN A 296 8.06 2.44 -9.47
CA GLN A 296 7.48 3.19 -8.37
C GLN A 296 8.51 4.20 -7.89
N ALA A 297 8.15 5.49 -7.96
CA ALA A 297 9.09 6.59 -7.69
C ALA A 297 10.42 6.46 -8.47
N GLY A 298 10.36 5.97 -9.71
CA GLY A 298 11.52 5.75 -10.59
C GLY A 298 12.40 4.53 -10.27
N LYS A 299 12.08 3.75 -9.23
CA LYS A 299 12.74 2.46 -8.93
C LYS A 299 11.98 1.33 -9.63
N LEU A 300 12.70 0.40 -10.24
CA LEU A 300 12.14 -0.79 -10.89
C LEU A 300 11.59 -1.76 -9.82
N VAL A 301 10.29 -2.04 -9.88
CA VAL A 301 9.56 -2.90 -8.93
C VAL A 301 9.24 -4.25 -9.55
N GLU A 302 8.80 -4.27 -10.80
CA GLU A 302 8.50 -5.48 -11.56
C GLU A 302 9.05 -5.36 -12.99
N LEU A 303 9.51 -6.48 -13.53
CA LEU A 303 9.94 -6.60 -14.91
C LEU A 303 9.35 -7.87 -15.50
N HIS A 304 8.60 -7.74 -16.59
CA HIS A 304 8.01 -8.85 -17.31
C HIS A 304 8.53 -8.86 -18.74
N LYS A 305 8.89 -10.03 -19.25
CA LYS A 305 9.27 -10.21 -20.65
C LYS A 305 8.28 -11.18 -21.31
N GLN A 306 7.81 -10.81 -22.50
CA GLN A 306 6.95 -11.65 -23.32
C GLN A 306 7.62 -11.88 -24.66
N SER A 307 7.98 -13.12 -24.97
CA SER A 307 8.48 -13.52 -26.29
C SER A 307 7.32 -13.53 -27.29
N ARG A 308 7.56 -13.04 -28.52
CA ARG A 308 6.53 -13.02 -29.58
C ARG A 308 6.18 -14.43 -30.12
N GLU A 309 7.08 -15.39 -29.93
CA GLU A 309 6.94 -16.77 -30.41
C GLU A 309 6.20 -17.70 -29.43
N MET A 310 5.84 -17.25 -28.21
CA MET A 310 5.11 -18.11 -27.28
C MET A 310 3.65 -18.29 -27.74
N GLU A 311 3.36 -19.49 -28.24
CA GLU A 311 2.03 -19.89 -28.68
C GLU A 311 1.06 -20.15 -27.52
N LEU A 312 1.53 -20.37 -26.28
CA LEU A 312 0.69 -20.63 -25.11
C LEU A 312 1.02 -19.67 -23.96
N SER A 313 -0.01 -19.15 -23.29
CA SER A 313 0.10 -18.25 -22.15
C SER A 313 -0.77 -18.75 -21.00
N VAL A 314 -0.36 -18.45 -19.76
CA VAL A 314 -1.19 -18.69 -18.57
C VAL A 314 -2.57 -18.04 -18.77
N GLY A 315 -3.64 -18.79 -18.50
CA GLY A 315 -5.02 -18.35 -18.70
C GLY A 315 -5.65 -18.78 -20.02
N ASP A 316 -4.86 -19.19 -21.02
CA ASP A 316 -5.39 -19.71 -22.29
C ASP A 316 -6.28 -20.94 -22.07
N ILE A 317 -7.40 -21.01 -22.79
CA ILE A 317 -8.32 -22.16 -22.79
C ILE A 317 -8.15 -22.93 -24.09
N LEU A 318 -7.87 -24.22 -23.94
CA LEU A 318 -7.62 -25.17 -25.01
C LEU A 318 -8.77 -26.17 -25.10
N PHE A 319 -9.20 -26.44 -26.32
CA PHE A 319 -9.98 -27.62 -26.66
C PHE A 319 -9.01 -28.73 -27.07
N ALA A 320 -8.90 -29.74 -26.22
CA ALA A 320 -7.79 -30.68 -26.21
C ALA A 320 -8.28 -32.13 -26.08
N LYS A 321 -7.37 -33.09 -26.27
CA LYS A 321 -7.67 -34.52 -26.19
C LYS A 321 -6.83 -35.21 -25.12
N VAL A 322 -7.47 -35.98 -24.26
CA VAL A 322 -6.75 -36.81 -23.28
C VAL A 322 -5.98 -37.91 -24.04
N ARG A 323 -4.66 -37.92 -23.96
CA ARG A 323 -3.80 -38.98 -24.54
C ARG A 323 -3.89 -40.23 -23.70
N ARG A 324 -3.58 -40.10 -22.41
CA ARG A 324 -3.52 -41.22 -21.46
C ARG A 324 -3.84 -40.76 -20.05
N VAL A 325 -4.35 -41.69 -19.26
CA VAL A 325 -4.62 -41.52 -17.84
C VAL A 325 -3.71 -42.47 -17.08
N VAL A 326 -3.06 -41.97 -16.02
CA VAL A 326 -2.07 -42.70 -15.24
C VAL A 326 -2.49 -42.66 -13.78
N SER A 327 -3.20 -43.69 -13.30
CA SER A 327 -3.68 -43.78 -11.91
C SER A 327 -2.54 -43.66 -10.89
N GLY A 328 -1.35 -44.22 -11.17
CA GLY A 328 -0.19 -44.15 -10.28
C GLY A 328 0.32 -42.71 -10.00
N LEU A 329 0.05 -41.77 -10.92
CA LEU A 329 0.35 -40.35 -10.74
C LEU A 329 -0.91 -39.53 -10.39
N SER A 330 -2.08 -40.18 -10.32
CA SER A 330 -3.39 -39.53 -10.22
C SER A 330 -3.54 -38.38 -11.22
N ALA A 331 -3.05 -38.58 -12.44
CA ALA A 331 -2.92 -37.55 -13.46
C ALA A 331 -3.27 -38.06 -14.87
N ALA A 332 -3.66 -37.13 -15.73
CA ALA A 332 -3.89 -37.34 -17.15
C ALA A 332 -2.92 -36.49 -17.97
N PHE A 333 -2.41 -37.08 -19.05
CA PHE A 333 -1.63 -36.38 -20.04
C PHE A 333 -2.54 -35.98 -21.19
N VAL A 334 -2.52 -34.69 -21.52
CA VAL A 334 -3.44 -34.06 -22.47
C VAL A 334 -2.64 -33.53 -23.66
N ASP A 335 -3.12 -33.84 -24.86
CA ASP A 335 -2.56 -33.31 -26.11
C ASP A 335 -2.97 -31.84 -26.26
N VAL A 336 -1.99 -30.95 -26.20
CA VAL A 336 -2.16 -29.48 -26.23
C VAL A 336 -1.68 -28.87 -27.55
N GLY A 337 -1.32 -29.67 -28.56
CA GLY A 337 -0.88 -29.18 -29.86
C GLY A 337 0.63 -29.08 -30.01
N SER A 338 1.10 -28.03 -30.69
CA SER A 338 2.41 -27.76 -31.32
C SER A 338 3.70 -27.92 -30.47
N TYR A 339 3.61 -28.50 -29.28
CA TYR A 339 4.76 -28.85 -28.45
C TYR A 339 5.06 -30.35 -28.55
N ASP A 340 6.34 -30.72 -28.51
CA ASP A 340 6.79 -32.11 -28.38
C ASP A 340 6.33 -32.79 -27.06
N LYS A 341 5.54 -32.10 -26.22
CA LYS A 341 5.26 -32.47 -24.83
C LYS A 341 3.79 -32.33 -24.50
N GLU A 342 3.30 -33.34 -23.80
CA GLU A 342 1.92 -33.41 -23.32
C GLU A 342 1.72 -32.49 -22.10
N GLY A 343 0.55 -31.86 -22.01
CA GLY A 343 0.14 -31.12 -20.82
C GLY A 343 -0.21 -32.06 -19.67
N PHE A 344 0.12 -31.65 -18.45
CA PHE A 344 -0.09 -32.42 -17.23
C PHE A 344 -1.32 -31.90 -16.47
N LEU A 345 -2.32 -32.77 -16.28
CA LEU A 345 -3.56 -32.47 -15.57
C LEU A 345 -3.71 -33.42 -14.36
N HIS A 346 -3.54 -32.90 -13.15
CA HIS A 346 -3.67 -33.69 -11.92
C HIS A 346 -5.14 -33.79 -11.47
N TYR A 347 -5.48 -34.85 -10.72
CA TYR A 347 -6.84 -35.07 -10.20
C TYR A 347 -7.41 -33.86 -9.43
N THR A 348 -6.58 -33.24 -8.57
CA THR A 348 -6.99 -32.05 -7.80
C THR A 348 -7.27 -30.82 -8.66
N ASP A 349 -6.71 -30.78 -9.87
CA ASP A 349 -6.83 -29.65 -10.79
C ASP A 349 -8.05 -29.82 -11.73
N LEU A 350 -8.79 -30.95 -11.64
CA LEU A 350 -10.03 -31.14 -12.39
C LEU A 350 -11.17 -30.24 -11.88
N GLY A 351 -11.21 -30.05 -10.57
CA GLY A 351 -12.26 -29.30 -9.89
C GLY A 351 -13.57 -30.04 -9.65
N PRO A 352 -14.50 -29.45 -8.87
CA PRO A 352 -15.71 -30.13 -8.42
C PRO A 352 -16.72 -30.34 -9.55
N ASN A 353 -16.65 -29.54 -10.63
CA ASN A 353 -17.67 -29.47 -11.67
C ASN A 353 -17.23 -30.07 -13.02
N ILE A 354 -16.11 -30.80 -13.05
CA ILE A 354 -15.54 -31.33 -14.30
C ILE A 354 -16.52 -32.25 -15.06
N ARG A 355 -17.32 -33.06 -14.35
CA ARG A 355 -18.33 -33.94 -14.97
C ARG A 355 -19.39 -33.14 -15.74
N SER A 356 -19.87 -32.06 -15.14
CA SER A 356 -20.80 -31.12 -15.80
C SER A 356 -20.15 -30.47 -17.02
N SER A 357 -18.88 -30.09 -16.93
CA SER A 357 -18.10 -29.52 -18.04
C SER A 357 -17.94 -30.49 -19.21
N LEU A 358 -17.63 -31.75 -18.95
CA LEU A 358 -17.48 -32.80 -19.98
C LEU A 358 -18.81 -33.06 -20.71
N ILE A 359 -19.91 -33.20 -19.96
CA ILE A 359 -21.25 -33.42 -20.56
C ILE A 359 -21.68 -32.19 -21.37
N PHE A 360 -21.40 -30.99 -20.85
CA PHE A 360 -21.66 -29.74 -21.56
C PHE A 360 -20.90 -29.69 -22.89
N LEU A 361 -19.60 -30.00 -22.88
CA LEU A 361 -18.74 -30.02 -24.05
C LEU A 361 -19.28 -30.97 -25.13
N ASP A 362 -19.67 -32.18 -24.76
CA ASP A 362 -20.27 -33.15 -25.69
C ASP A 362 -21.59 -32.64 -26.31
N ARG A 363 -22.43 -31.98 -25.51
CA ARG A 363 -23.69 -31.37 -25.98
C ARG A 363 -23.45 -30.18 -26.91
N VAL A 364 -22.42 -29.38 -26.66
CA VAL A 364 -22.02 -28.26 -27.52
C VAL A 364 -21.48 -28.78 -28.86
N ILE A 365 -20.54 -29.73 -28.84
CA ILE A 365 -19.96 -30.34 -30.05
C ILE A 365 -21.06 -31.01 -30.89
N SER A 366 -22.00 -31.71 -30.24
CA SER A 366 -23.16 -32.32 -30.90
C SER A 366 -24.23 -31.30 -31.36
N SER A 367 -23.96 -30.00 -31.24
CA SER A 367 -24.87 -28.90 -31.61
C SER A 367 -26.24 -28.90 -30.91
N LYS A 368 -26.36 -29.62 -29.78
CA LYS A 368 -27.56 -29.62 -28.92
C LYS A 368 -27.67 -28.34 -28.09
N ILE A 369 -26.54 -27.67 -27.84
CA ILE A 369 -26.46 -26.35 -27.18
C ILE A 369 -25.80 -25.38 -28.15
N LYS A 370 -26.53 -24.34 -28.59
CA LYS A 370 -26.05 -23.37 -29.59
C LYS A 370 -25.57 -22.04 -29.02
N ASN A 371 -26.10 -21.63 -27.86
CA ASN A 371 -25.89 -20.28 -27.31
C ASN A 371 -24.99 -20.25 -26.07
N GLY A 372 -24.29 -21.34 -25.73
CA GLY A 372 -23.43 -21.41 -24.55
C GLY A 372 -24.18 -21.40 -23.20
N THR A 373 -25.52 -21.42 -23.21
CA THR A 373 -26.36 -21.48 -22.02
C THR A 373 -26.13 -22.80 -21.28
N ILE A 374 -25.86 -22.72 -19.98
CA ILE A 374 -25.63 -23.89 -19.12
C ILE A 374 -26.98 -24.44 -18.65
N PRO A 375 -27.34 -25.68 -19.00
CA PRO A 375 -28.60 -26.30 -18.56
C PRO A 375 -28.64 -26.56 -17.05
N ASP A 376 -29.83 -26.50 -16.46
CA ASP A 376 -30.05 -26.68 -15.01
C ASP A 376 -29.65 -28.07 -14.51
N ASP A 377 -29.82 -29.12 -15.33
CA ASP A 377 -29.44 -30.50 -14.99
C ASP A 377 -27.93 -30.66 -14.76
N LEU A 378 -27.12 -29.80 -15.37
CA LEU A 378 -25.67 -29.80 -15.18
C LEU A 378 -25.23 -29.04 -13.91
N LEU A 379 -26.10 -28.19 -13.36
CA LEU A 379 -25.84 -27.45 -12.11
C LEU A 379 -26.16 -28.29 -10.86
N CYS A 380 -27.03 -29.27 -10.99
CA CYS A 380 -27.47 -30.15 -9.88
C CYS A 380 -26.62 -31.41 -9.71
N GLN A 381 -25.56 -31.61 -10.49
CA GLN A 381 -24.69 -32.78 -10.35
C GLN A 381 -23.92 -32.74 -9.03
N LYS A 382 -23.72 -33.92 -8.42
CA LYS A 382 -22.90 -34.04 -7.21
C LYS A 382 -21.47 -33.58 -7.51
N ALA A 383 -21.01 -32.57 -6.75
CA ALA A 383 -19.64 -32.09 -6.81
C ALA A 383 -18.66 -33.25 -6.56
N GLN A 384 -17.59 -33.27 -7.35
CA GLN A 384 -16.53 -34.25 -7.21
C GLN A 384 -15.80 -34.09 -5.87
N GLY A 385 -15.55 -35.20 -5.19
CA GLY A 385 -14.78 -35.24 -3.95
C GLY A 385 -13.29 -34.98 -4.19
N LYS A 386 -12.58 -34.52 -3.16
CA LYS A 386 -11.13 -34.27 -3.20
C LYS A 386 -10.29 -35.55 -3.29
N ASP A 387 -10.88 -36.68 -2.93
CA ASP A 387 -10.26 -37.99 -2.96
C ASP A 387 -11.02 -38.87 -3.98
N GLY A 388 -10.33 -39.33 -5.02
CA GLY A 388 -10.89 -40.21 -6.04
C GLY A 388 -9.85 -40.57 -7.10
N ASP A 389 -10.15 -41.56 -7.93
CA ASP A 389 -9.27 -41.96 -9.04
C ASP A 389 -9.62 -41.17 -10.30
N ILE A 390 -8.59 -40.62 -10.96
CA ILE A 390 -8.73 -39.91 -12.22
C ILE A 390 -9.25 -40.82 -13.34
N SER A 391 -8.98 -42.13 -13.28
CA SER A 391 -9.44 -43.11 -14.26
C SER A 391 -10.96 -43.33 -14.23
N GLU A 392 -11.63 -42.99 -13.13
CA GLU A 392 -13.10 -43.04 -13.04
C GLU A 392 -13.77 -41.81 -13.69
N VAL A 393 -13.00 -40.74 -13.92
CA VAL A 393 -13.51 -39.43 -14.35
C VAL A 393 -13.15 -39.13 -15.79
N LEU A 394 -11.91 -39.44 -16.19
CA LEU A 394 -11.39 -39.22 -17.53
C LEU A 394 -11.05 -40.54 -18.22
N LYS A 395 -11.33 -40.61 -19.52
CA LYS A 395 -10.94 -41.73 -20.38
C LYS A 395 -9.91 -41.30 -21.40
N SER A 396 -9.03 -42.23 -21.79
CA SER A 396 -8.13 -42.00 -22.94
C SER A 396 -8.95 -41.69 -24.20
N LYS A 397 -8.43 -40.78 -25.02
CA LYS A 397 -9.04 -40.23 -26.24
C LYS A 397 -10.28 -39.36 -26.04
N GLN A 398 -10.65 -39.04 -24.80
CA GLN A 398 -11.77 -38.15 -24.50
C GLN A 398 -11.42 -36.68 -24.81
N ASN A 399 -12.41 -35.92 -25.28
CA ASN A 399 -12.28 -34.48 -25.50
C ASN A 399 -12.43 -33.73 -24.18
N ILE A 400 -11.65 -32.67 -23.98
CA ILE A 400 -11.65 -31.90 -22.74
C ILE A 400 -11.35 -30.43 -23.01
N LEU A 401 -11.99 -29.54 -22.23
CA LEU A 401 -11.58 -28.14 -22.11
C LEU A 401 -10.63 -28.01 -20.93
N VAL A 402 -9.46 -27.44 -21.18
CA VAL A 402 -8.43 -27.24 -20.16
C VAL A 402 -7.91 -25.80 -20.21
N GLN A 403 -7.61 -25.24 -19.04
CA GLN A 403 -6.98 -23.94 -18.90
C GLN A 403 -5.51 -24.10 -18.50
N ILE A 404 -4.63 -23.30 -19.10
CA ILE A 404 -3.21 -23.30 -18.74
C ILE A 404 -3.03 -22.58 -17.41
N VAL A 405 -2.49 -23.29 -16.43
CA VAL A 405 -2.12 -22.74 -15.11
C VAL A 405 -0.63 -22.41 -15.06
N LYS A 406 0.21 -23.22 -15.71
CA LYS A 406 1.65 -22.98 -15.82
C LYS A 406 2.16 -23.23 -17.22
N GLU A 407 3.04 -22.36 -17.67
CA GLU A 407 3.78 -22.51 -18.93
C GLU A 407 4.72 -23.73 -18.88
N PRO A 408 5.11 -24.29 -20.04
CA PRO A 408 6.09 -25.38 -20.10
C PRO A 408 7.44 -24.93 -19.52
N ILE A 409 8.03 -25.74 -18.63
CA ILE A 409 9.34 -25.46 -18.04
C ILE A 409 10.33 -26.53 -18.48
N SER A 410 11.36 -26.11 -19.24
CA SER A 410 12.48 -26.96 -19.65
C SER A 410 12.01 -28.31 -20.25
N THR A 411 12.14 -29.41 -19.50
CA THR A 411 11.78 -30.76 -19.92
C THR A 411 10.32 -31.12 -19.73
N LYS A 412 9.54 -30.37 -18.92
CA LYS A 412 8.15 -30.67 -18.55
C LYS A 412 7.14 -29.89 -19.40
N GLY A 413 6.04 -30.54 -19.78
CA GLY A 413 4.91 -29.87 -20.44
C GLY A 413 4.15 -28.91 -19.51
N PRO A 414 3.18 -28.15 -20.03
CA PRO A 414 2.43 -27.18 -19.25
C PRO A 414 1.53 -27.86 -18.20
N ARG A 415 1.29 -27.19 -17.06
CA ARG A 415 0.30 -27.64 -16.07
C ARG A 415 -1.07 -27.10 -16.41
N LEU A 416 -2.07 -27.98 -16.38
CA LEU A 416 -3.44 -27.70 -16.81
C LEU A 416 -4.42 -27.76 -15.64
N SER A 417 -5.55 -27.07 -15.80
CA SER A 417 -6.73 -27.13 -14.93
C SER A 417 -7.97 -27.47 -15.76
N GLY A 418 -8.83 -28.32 -15.21
CA GLY A 418 -10.19 -28.57 -15.71
C GLY A 418 -11.21 -27.53 -15.22
N GLU A 419 -10.85 -26.74 -14.20
CA GLU A 419 -11.61 -25.56 -13.80
C GLU A 419 -11.30 -24.40 -14.73
N ILE A 420 -12.27 -24.09 -15.60
CA ILE A 420 -12.20 -22.94 -16.48
C ILE A 420 -12.61 -21.68 -15.73
N SER A 421 -11.89 -20.58 -15.92
CA SER A 421 -12.26 -19.26 -15.43
C SER A 421 -11.88 -18.18 -16.44
N ILE A 422 -12.75 -17.17 -16.60
CA ILE A 422 -12.50 -16.05 -17.51
C ILE A 422 -12.33 -14.79 -16.66
N ALA A 423 -11.14 -14.20 -16.71
CA ALA A 423 -10.78 -13.06 -15.87
C ALA A 423 -11.06 -11.72 -16.56
N GLY A 424 -11.96 -10.93 -15.97
CA GLY A 424 -12.18 -9.52 -16.27
C GLY A 424 -11.39 -8.61 -15.34
N ARG A 425 -11.63 -7.31 -15.48
CA ARG A 425 -10.95 -6.28 -14.65
C ARG A 425 -11.47 -6.31 -13.22
N TYR A 426 -12.78 -6.35 -13.08
CA TYR A 426 -13.48 -6.30 -11.79
C TYR A 426 -13.93 -7.68 -11.35
N LEU A 427 -14.26 -8.56 -12.30
CA LEU A 427 -14.90 -9.84 -12.04
C LEU A 427 -14.13 -11.01 -12.67
N ILE A 428 -14.28 -12.20 -12.11
CA ILE A 428 -13.86 -13.46 -12.73
C ILE A 428 -15.10 -14.33 -12.86
N LEU A 429 -15.40 -14.76 -14.08
CA LEU A 429 -16.56 -15.59 -14.40
C LEU A 429 -16.15 -17.07 -14.37
N VAL A 430 -16.89 -17.88 -13.61
CA VAL A 430 -16.63 -19.31 -13.42
C VAL A 430 -17.87 -20.11 -13.84
N PRO A 431 -17.85 -20.89 -14.93
CA PRO A 431 -18.99 -21.69 -15.36
C PRO A 431 -19.30 -22.84 -14.38
N PHE A 432 -20.51 -23.38 -14.47
CA PHE A 432 -21.01 -24.50 -13.66
C PHE A 432 -21.02 -24.26 -12.15
N SER A 433 -20.97 -23.00 -11.74
CA SER A 433 -21.02 -22.57 -10.34
C SER A 433 -22.17 -21.60 -10.16
N ASP A 434 -22.66 -21.43 -8.93
CA ASP A 434 -23.64 -20.39 -8.59
C ASP A 434 -23.13 -19.45 -7.49
N LYS A 435 -21.87 -19.65 -7.07
CA LYS A 435 -21.30 -18.95 -5.92
C LYS A 435 -20.80 -17.56 -6.33
N VAL A 436 -21.13 -16.56 -5.51
CA VAL A 436 -20.52 -15.22 -5.57
C VAL A 436 -19.55 -15.06 -4.41
N THR A 437 -18.27 -14.94 -4.72
CA THR A 437 -17.18 -14.80 -3.74
C THR A 437 -16.45 -13.48 -3.92
N THR A 438 -15.79 -12.99 -2.87
CA THR A 438 -15.03 -11.73 -2.89
C THR A 438 -13.58 -12.00 -2.58
N SER A 439 -12.67 -11.25 -3.20
CA SER A 439 -11.24 -11.25 -2.90
C SER A 439 -10.97 -11.08 -1.40
N GLN A 440 -10.05 -11.88 -0.87
CA GLN A 440 -9.61 -11.78 0.53
C GLN A 440 -8.91 -10.44 0.84
N LYS A 441 -8.50 -9.69 -0.18
CA LYS A 441 -7.87 -8.36 -0.02
C LYS A 441 -8.89 -7.24 0.24
N ILE A 442 -10.19 -7.50 0.08
CA ILE A 442 -11.25 -6.53 0.38
C ILE A 442 -11.60 -6.66 1.87
N ASN A 443 -10.99 -5.81 2.70
CA ASN A 443 -11.12 -5.88 4.16
C ASN A 443 -12.44 -5.28 4.68
N SER A 444 -13.16 -4.50 3.86
CA SER A 444 -14.43 -3.88 4.24
C SER A 444 -15.59 -4.86 4.10
N LEU A 445 -16.21 -5.21 5.23
CA LEU A 445 -17.37 -6.10 5.27
C LEU A 445 -18.62 -5.48 4.63
N SER A 446 -18.81 -4.16 4.76
CA SER A 446 -19.94 -3.46 4.13
C SER A 446 -19.81 -3.48 2.61
N GLU A 447 -18.62 -3.20 2.09
CA GLU A 447 -18.35 -3.18 0.66
C GLU A 447 -18.42 -4.58 0.04
N SER A 448 -17.87 -5.60 0.73
CA SER A 448 -18.03 -7.00 0.33
C SER A 448 -19.50 -7.41 0.24
N LYS A 449 -20.35 -6.96 1.18
CA LYS A 449 -21.80 -7.23 1.14
C LYS A 449 -22.49 -6.50 -0.02
N ARG A 450 -22.20 -5.20 -0.22
CA ARG A 450 -22.75 -4.40 -1.32
C ARG A 450 -22.43 -5.04 -2.66
N LEU A 451 -21.16 -5.31 -2.93
CA LEU A 451 -20.71 -5.92 -4.18
C LEU A 451 -21.33 -7.30 -4.40
N LYS A 452 -21.43 -8.15 -3.36
CA LYS A 452 -22.12 -9.44 -3.46
C LYS A 452 -23.61 -9.30 -3.83
N GLN A 453 -24.30 -8.31 -3.28
CA GLN A 453 -25.71 -8.05 -3.61
C GLN A 453 -25.87 -7.58 -5.05
N LEU A 454 -25.04 -6.64 -5.50
CA LEU A 454 -25.06 -6.13 -6.87
C LEU A 454 -24.74 -7.21 -7.90
N ILE A 455 -23.70 -8.01 -7.66
CA ILE A 455 -23.32 -9.09 -8.56
C ILE A 455 -24.40 -10.17 -8.62
N LYS A 456 -25.06 -10.47 -7.50
CA LYS A 456 -26.19 -11.44 -7.51
C LYS A 456 -27.32 -11.02 -8.45
N SER A 457 -27.59 -9.73 -8.64
CA SER A 457 -28.64 -9.27 -9.55
C SER A 457 -28.24 -9.30 -11.03
N ILE A 458 -26.95 -9.15 -11.35
CA ILE A 458 -26.48 -9.08 -12.75
C ILE A 458 -25.85 -10.39 -13.26
N LYS A 459 -25.57 -11.35 -12.37
CA LYS A 459 -24.90 -12.61 -12.69
C LYS A 459 -25.77 -13.50 -13.60
N PRO A 460 -25.23 -14.02 -14.72
CA PRO A 460 -25.93 -15.01 -15.54
C PRO A 460 -26.20 -16.33 -14.80
N LYS A 461 -27.30 -17.00 -15.14
CA LYS A 461 -27.63 -18.31 -14.56
C LYS A 461 -26.58 -19.36 -14.94
N GLY A 462 -26.18 -20.18 -13.96
CA GLY A 462 -25.18 -21.23 -14.16
C GLY A 462 -23.70 -20.80 -14.07
N PHE A 463 -23.44 -19.54 -13.75
CA PHE A 463 -22.08 -19.02 -13.54
C PHE A 463 -21.85 -18.52 -12.11
N GLY A 464 -20.71 -18.86 -11.53
CA GLY A 464 -20.19 -18.24 -10.33
C GLY A 464 -19.37 -17.00 -10.68
N VAL A 465 -19.20 -16.11 -9.71
CA VAL A 465 -18.46 -14.86 -9.91
C VAL A 465 -17.53 -14.63 -8.73
N ILE A 466 -16.26 -14.36 -9.02
CA ILE A 466 -15.28 -13.92 -8.02
C ILE A 466 -15.03 -12.43 -8.22
N ILE A 467 -15.30 -11.64 -7.19
CA ILE A 467 -15.16 -10.18 -7.20
C ILE A 467 -13.71 -9.82 -6.84
N ARG A 468 -13.01 -9.13 -7.75
CA ARG A 468 -11.61 -8.72 -7.61
C ARG A 468 -11.50 -7.45 -6.79
N THR A 469 -10.30 -7.18 -6.27
CA THR A 469 -10.03 -5.96 -5.47
C THR A 469 -10.26 -4.67 -6.26
N ALA A 470 -10.08 -4.69 -7.58
CA ALA A 470 -10.32 -3.52 -8.43
C ALA A 470 -11.80 -3.12 -8.56
N ALA A 471 -12.73 -3.99 -8.14
CA ALA A 471 -14.17 -3.74 -8.18
C ALA A 471 -14.67 -2.84 -7.03
N VAL A 472 -13.82 -2.58 -6.04
CA VAL A 472 -14.13 -1.73 -4.89
C VAL A 472 -14.54 -0.33 -5.37
N ASP A 473 -15.64 0.17 -4.82
CA ASP A 473 -16.24 1.49 -5.10
C ASP A 473 -16.72 1.70 -6.54
N LYS A 474 -16.74 0.65 -7.37
CA LYS A 474 -17.29 0.73 -8.73
C LYS A 474 -18.82 0.72 -8.75
N LYS A 475 -19.37 1.39 -9.76
CA LYS A 475 -20.81 1.51 -9.99
C LYS A 475 -21.33 0.24 -10.68
N VAL A 476 -22.64 0.03 -10.58
CA VAL A 476 -23.29 -1.15 -11.19
C VAL A 476 -23.06 -1.22 -12.69
N ALA A 477 -23.09 -0.07 -13.38
CA ALA A 477 -22.86 -0.01 -14.82
C ALA A 477 -21.48 -0.56 -15.24
N ASP A 478 -20.43 -0.22 -14.47
CA ASP A 478 -19.06 -0.69 -14.76
C ASP A 478 -18.94 -2.21 -14.55
N LEU A 479 -19.58 -2.73 -13.51
CA LEU A 479 -19.59 -4.16 -13.17
C LEU A 479 -20.44 -4.97 -14.17
N ASP A 480 -21.55 -4.41 -14.63
CA ASP A 480 -22.44 -5.02 -15.62
C ASP A 480 -21.80 -5.09 -17.01
N SER A 481 -21.09 -4.03 -17.40
CA SER A 481 -20.28 -4.01 -18.62
C SER A 481 -19.18 -5.10 -18.60
N ASP A 482 -18.40 -5.19 -17.52
CA ASP A 482 -17.37 -6.23 -17.36
C ASP A 482 -18.00 -7.64 -17.35
N MET A 483 -19.13 -7.83 -16.65
CA MET A 483 -19.87 -9.10 -16.64
C MET A 483 -20.35 -9.52 -18.03
N SER A 484 -20.96 -8.59 -18.77
CA SER A 484 -21.49 -8.82 -20.11
C SER A 484 -20.37 -9.19 -21.08
N ALA A 485 -19.24 -8.48 -21.04
CA ALA A 485 -18.07 -8.79 -21.84
C ALA A 485 -17.50 -10.19 -21.54
N LEU A 486 -17.47 -10.61 -20.27
CA LEU A 486 -17.03 -11.95 -19.88
C LEU A 486 -17.97 -13.05 -20.38
N HIS A 487 -19.28 -12.82 -20.25
CA HIS A 487 -20.29 -13.75 -20.72
C HIS A 487 -20.28 -13.86 -22.25
N GLU A 488 -20.10 -12.76 -22.97
CA GLU A 488 -19.98 -12.76 -24.43
C GLU A 488 -18.77 -13.58 -24.90
N LYS A 489 -17.61 -13.42 -24.27
CA LYS A 489 -16.42 -14.25 -24.55
C LYS A 489 -16.70 -15.76 -24.40
N TRP A 490 -17.44 -16.14 -23.35
CA TRP A 490 -17.87 -17.52 -23.15
C TRP A 490 -18.78 -18.01 -24.29
N VAL A 491 -19.78 -17.21 -24.66
CA VAL A 491 -20.73 -17.55 -25.72
C VAL A 491 -20.00 -17.69 -27.06
N GLU A 492 -19.09 -16.78 -27.38
CA GLU A 492 -18.27 -16.86 -28.60
C GLU A 492 -17.38 -18.10 -28.63
N MET A 493 -16.73 -18.43 -27.52
CA MET A 493 -15.94 -19.66 -27.40
C MET A 493 -16.80 -20.89 -27.68
N CYS A 494 -18.00 -20.96 -27.09
CA CYS A 494 -18.94 -22.06 -27.31
C CYS A 494 -19.39 -22.18 -28.77
N LYS A 495 -19.60 -21.06 -29.47
CA LYS A 495 -19.96 -21.04 -30.90
C LYS A 495 -18.83 -21.53 -31.81
N LYS A 496 -17.57 -21.41 -31.37
CA LYS A 496 -16.38 -21.86 -32.12
C LYS A 496 -16.14 -23.37 -31.97
N LEU A 497 -16.46 -23.96 -30.81
CA LEU A 497 -16.16 -25.38 -30.50
C LEU A 497 -16.62 -26.40 -31.55
N PRO A 498 -17.83 -26.33 -32.13
CA PRO A 498 -18.27 -27.33 -33.11
C PRO A 498 -17.54 -27.24 -34.46
N LYS A 499 -16.84 -26.13 -34.73
CA LYS A 499 -16.22 -25.82 -36.02
C LYS A 499 -14.71 -26.10 -36.06
N VAL A 500 -14.10 -26.38 -34.90
CA VAL A 500 -12.64 -26.52 -34.76
C VAL A 500 -12.26 -27.96 -34.45
N SER A 501 -11.13 -28.41 -35.00
CA SER A 501 -10.52 -29.69 -34.64
C SER A 501 -9.59 -29.52 -33.44
N GLN A 502 -9.59 -30.49 -32.53
CA GLN A 502 -8.64 -30.54 -31.43
C GLN A 502 -7.27 -31.08 -31.87
N PRO A 503 -6.15 -30.67 -31.24
CA PRO A 503 -6.05 -29.63 -30.21
C PRO A 503 -6.06 -28.22 -30.80
N THR A 504 -6.91 -27.33 -30.30
CA THR A 504 -6.98 -25.92 -30.73
C THR A 504 -7.22 -24.98 -29.55
N LYS A 505 -6.62 -23.80 -29.59
CA LYS A 505 -6.91 -22.72 -28.66
C LYS A 505 -8.26 -22.07 -28.96
N VAL A 506 -9.16 -22.09 -27.99
CA VAL A 506 -10.54 -21.61 -28.16
C VAL A 506 -10.80 -20.27 -27.49
N LEU A 507 -10.03 -19.94 -26.45
CA LEU A 507 -9.98 -18.60 -25.87
C LEU A 507 -8.53 -18.25 -25.54
N ARG A 508 -8.10 -17.06 -25.96
CA ARG A 508 -6.76 -16.53 -25.66
C ARG A 508 -6.85 -15.55 -24.49
N GLU A 509 -5.91 -15.63 -23.56
CA GLU A 509 -5.74 -14.59 -22.54
C GLU A 509 -5.33 -13.26 -23.19
N VAL A 510 -5.70 -12.14 -22.57
CA VAL A 510 -5.33 -10.82 -23.09
C VAL A 510 -3.80 -10.71 -23.13
N GLU A 511 -3.22 -9.99 -24.10
CA GLU A 511 -1.77 -9.83 -24.16
C GLU A 511 -1.21 -9.34 -22.82
N LYS A 512 0.00 -9.76 -22.44
CA LYS A 512 0.56 -9.56 -21.09
C LYS A 512 0.55 -8.08 -20.68
N ALA A 513 0.70 -7.16 -21.65
CA ALA A 513 0.53 -5.72 -21.49
C ALA A 513 -0.80 -5.35 -20.82
N PHE A 514 -1.90 -5.85 -21.39
CA PHE A 514 -3.25 -5.57 -20.94
C PHE A 514 -3.58 -6.34 -19.67
N SER A 515 -3.03 -7.54 -19.46
CA SER A 515 -3.17 -8.24 -18.17
C SER A 515 -2.54 -7.42 -17.03
N ILE A 516 -1.32 -6.90 -17.22
CA ILE A 516 -0.63 -6.07 -16.22
C ILE A 516 -1.45 -4.79 -15.95
N ILE A 517 -1.93 -4.11 -17.00
CA ILE A 517 -2.77 -2.92 -16.85
C ILE A 517 -4.09 -3.28 -16.16
N ARG A 518 -4.78 -4.35 -16.57
CA ARG A 518 -6.01 -4.84 -15.94
C ARG A 518 -5.84 -5.06 -14.44
N ASP A 519 -4.71 -5.66 -14.05
CA ASP A 519 -4.49 -6.16 -12.70
C ASP A 519 -3.89 -5.11 -11.74
N ILE A 520 -3.09 -4.16 -12.26
CA ILE A 520 -2.33 -3.20 -11.44
C ILE A 520 -2.82 -1.76 -11.61
N PHE A 521 -3.45 -1.40 -12.73
CA PHE A 521 -3.83 -0.01 -13.04
C PHE A 521 -4.83 0.55 -12.02
N ASP A 522 -4.41 1.62 -11.38
CA ASP A 522 -5.14 2.36 -10.35
C ASP A 522 -4.82 3.86 -10.44
N ASP A 523 -5.32 4.64 -9.48
CA ASP A 523 -5.19 6.09 -9.49
C ASP A 523 -3.79 6.62 -9.20
N THR A 524 -2.87 5.75 -8.80
CA THR A 524 -1.48 6.13 -8.51
C THR A 524 -0.61 6.16 -9.76
N PHE A 525 -1.14 5.78 -10.93
CA PHE A 525 -0.42 5.84 -12.20
C PHE A 525 -0.27 7.28 -12.69
N SER A 526 0.98 7.74 -12.80
CA SER A 526 1.30 9.06 -13.36
C SER A 526 1.61 9.02 -14.87
N GLY A 527 1.87 7.83 -15.43
CA GLY A 527 2.17 7.69 -16.84
C GLY A 527 2.36 6.25 -17.31
N ILE A 528 1.98 6.00 -18.57
CA ILE A 528 2.27 4.76 -19.29
C ILE A 528 3.00 5.14 -20.57
N TYR A 529 4.21 4.65 -20.78
CA TYR A 529 5.06 5.05 -21.90
C TYR A 529 5.32 3.86 -22.81
N VAL A 530 5.03 4.02 -24.11
CA VAL A 530 5.12 2.93 -25.10
C VAL A 530 5.93 3.40 -26.29
N ASP A 531 6.98 2.67 -26.66
CA ASP A 531 7.89 3.04 -27.76
C ASP A 531 7.38 2.66 -29.17
N ASN A 532 6.46 1.71 -29.26
CA ASN A 532 5.87 1.28 -30.51
C ASN A 532 4.50 1.94 -30.77
N LYS A 533 4.36 2.54 -31.96
CA LYS A 533 3.15 3.29 -32.35
C LYS A 533 1.87 2.44 -32.40
N ALA A 534 1.96 1.20 -32.88
CA ALA A 534 0.80 0.31 -32.97
C ALA A 534 0.35 -0.12 -31.57
N LEU A 535 1.29 -0.56 -30.73
CA LEU A 535 1.02 -0.95 -29.34
C LEU A 535 0.53 0.24 -28.51
N PHE A 536 1.08 1.44 -28.72
CA PHE A 536 0.59 2.67 -28.09
C PHE A 536 -0.89 2.92 -28.37
N GLY A 537 -1.34 2.76 -29.62
CA GLY A 537 -2.74 2.92 -29.99
C GLY A 537 -3.65 1.94 -29.26
N GLN A 538 -3.25 0.67 -29.19
CA GLN A 538 -4.01 -0.37 -28.48
C GLN A 538 -4.06 -0.10 -26.96
N VAL A 539 -2.92 0.21 -26.34
CA VAL A 539 -2.84 0.52 -24.90
C VAL A 539 -3.67 1.76 -24.56
N LYS A 540 -3.62 2.80 -25.39
CA LYS A 540 -4.41 4.02 -25.17
C LYS A 540 -5.91 3.76 -25.28
N SER A 541 -6.34 2.96 -26.27
CA SER A 541 -7.74 2.55 -26.41
C SER A 541 -8.21 1.78 -25.17
N TYR A 542 -7.43 0.78 -24.74
CA TYR A 542 -7.77 -0.05 -23.59
C TYR A 542 -7.86 0.75 -22.28
N VAL A 543 -6.90 1.67 -22.05
CA VAL A 543 -6.97 2.54 -20.87
C VAL A 543 -8.16 3.48 -20.95
N GLY A 544 -8.53 3.97 -22.14
CA GLY A 544 -9.71 4.81 -22.33
C GLY A 544 -11.04 4.09 -22.12
N GLU A 545 -11.12 2.80 -22.45
CA GLU A 545 -12.28 1.94 -22.12
C GLU A 545 -12.43 1.74 -20.61
N ILE A 546 -11.31 1.69 -19.89
CA ILE A 546 -11.27 1.50 -18.44
C ILE A 546 -11.59 2.79 -17.67
N ASP A 547 -10.89 3.87 -18.04
CA ASP A 547 -10.94 5.17 -17.40
C ASP A 547 -10.67 6.26 -18.46
N PRO A 548 -11.73 6.87 -19.02
CA PRO A 548 -11.62 7.85 -20.08
C PRO A 548 -10.72 9.04 -19.74
N ASP A 549 -10.74 9.50 -18.48
CA ASP A 549 -9.97 10.66 -18.01
C ASP A 549 -8.46 10.37 -18.03
N LYS A 550 -8.07 9.10 -17.94
CA LYS A 550 -6.67 8.66 -17.88
C LYS A 550 -6.10 8.19 -19.20
N ALA A 551 -6.87 8.20 -20.29
CA ALA A 551 -6.33 7.95 -21.62
C ALA A 551 -5.16 8.91 -21.98
N CYS A 552 -5.14 10.11 -21.37
CA CYS A 552 -4.09 11.11 -21.58
C CYS A 552 -2.75 10.77 -20.92
N ILE A 553 -2.71 9.87 -19.94
CA ILE A 553 -1.46 9.49 -19.26
C ILE A 553 -0.63 8.52 -20.11
N VAL A 554 -1.26 7.86 -21.09
CA VAL A 554 -0.59 6.99 -22.06
C VAL A 554 0.11 7.87 -23.10
N LYS A 555 1.43 7.72 -23.20
CA LYS A 555 2.28 8.55 -24.06
C LYS A 555 3.12 7.68 -25.00
N HIS A 556 3.10 8.05 -26.28
CA HIS A 556 4.00 7.46 -27.25
C HIS A 556 5.41 8.03 -27.02
N PHE A 557 6.37 7.14 -26.83
CA PHE A 557 7.76 7.50 -26.60
C PHE A 557 8.52 7.42 -27.93
N ASN A 558 8.81 8.60 -28.50
CA ASN A 558 9.56 8.73 -29.74
C ASN A 558 10.84 9.53 -29.46
N SER A 559 11.92 8.85 -29.13
CA SER A 559 13.23 9.45 -28.89
C SER A 559 14.32 8.60 -29.51
N ILE A 560 15.45 9.23 -29.85
CA ILE A 560 16.66 8.54 -30.31
C ILE A 560 17.24 7.66 -29.19
N ILE A 561 17.09 8.08 -27.94
CA ILE A 561 17.56 7.31 -26.78
C ILE A 561 16.56 6.18 -26.50
N PRO A 562 17.00 4.92 -26.37
CA PRO A 562 16.13 3.80 -26.04
C PRO A 562 15.30 4.05 -24.77
N ILE A 563 14.03 3.63 -24.77
CA ILE A 563 13.09 3.95 -23.70
C ILE A 563 13.60 3.51 -22.31
N PHE A 564 14.13 2.30 -22.17
CA PHE A 564 14.65 1.81 -20.88
C PHE A 564 15.91 2.56 -20.42
N GLU A 565 16.72 3.07 -21.34
CA GLU A 565 17.87 3.90 -21.00
C GLU A 565 17.41 5.27 -20.49
N LYS A 566 16.44 5.88 -21.17
CA LYS A 566 15.85 7.17 -20.77
C LYS A 566 15.28 7.15 -19.34
N PHE A 567 14.59 6.07 -18.98
CA PHE A 567 14.01 5.89 -17.65
C PHE A 567 14.98 5.27 -16.63
N GLY A 568 16.24 4.98 -17.02
CA GLY A 568 17.25 4.40 -16.13
C GLY A 568 16.93 2.97 -15.69
N ILE A 569 16.12 2.24 -16.45
CA ILE A 569 15.76 0.83 -16.21
C ILE A 569 16.94 -0.07 -16.55
N GLU A 570 17.64 0.18 -17.65
CA GLU A 570 18.72 -0.68 -18.15
C GLU A 570 19.85 -0.86 -17.09
N ARG A 571 20.19 0.22 -16.38
CA ARG A 571 21.15 0.18 -15.26
C ARG A 571 20.62 -0.64 -14.08
N GLN A 572 19.33 -0.56 -13.79
CA GLN A 572 18.71 -1.29 -12.68
C GLN A 572 18.60 -2.79 -12.99
N ILE A 573 18.31 -3.16 -14.24
CA ILE A 573 18.33 -4.56 -14.69
C ILE A 573 19.74 -5.13 -14.50
N LYS A 574 20.77 -4.47 -15.05
CA LYS A 574 22.16 -4.94 -14.91
C LYS A 574 22.60 -5.11 -13.46
N ALA A 575 22.17 -4.22 -12.56
CA ALA A 575 22.47 -4.31 -11.14
C ALA A 575 21.66 -5.39 -10.39
N SER A 576 20.45 -5.71 -10.86
CA SER A 576 19.51 -6.58 -10.14
C SER A 576 19.63 -8.05 -10.52
N PHE A 577 20.03 -8.40 -11.75
CA PHE A 577 20.03 -9.81 -12.23
C PHE A 577 21.37 -10.55 -12.04
N GLY A 578 22.40 -9.92 -11.48
CA GLY A 578 23.68 -10.59 -11.17
C GLY A 578 23.60 -11.52 -9.96
N ARG A 579 24.51 -12.50 -9.83
CA ARG A 579 24.59 -13.38 -8.63
C ARG A 579 24.75 -12.58 -7.33
N ILE A 580 25.49 -11.48 -7.40
CA ILE A 580 25.69 -10.55 -6.27
C ILE A 580 24.84 -9.31 -6.51
N VAL A 581 23.94 -9.00 -5.57
CA VAL A 581 23.10 -7.81 -5.60
C VAL A 581 23.57 -6.84 -4.53
N MET A 582 24.16 -5.72 -4.94
CA MET A 582 24.66 -4.70 -4.02
C MET A 582 23.52 -3.90 -3.40
N MET A 583 23.55 -3.74 -2.08
CA MET A 583 22.61 -2.96 -1.29
C MET A 583 23.25 -1.66 -0.78
N HIS A 584 22.43 -0.77 -0.21
CA HIS A 584 22.92 0.45 0.43
C HIS A 584 23.90 0.13 1.58
N LYS A 585 24.88 1.03 1.77
CA LYS A 585 25.95 0.93 2.80
C LYS A 585 26.98 -0.20 2.60
N GLY A 586 27.04 -0.78 1.40
CA GLY A 586 28.07 -1.77 1.03
C GLY A 586 27.73 -3.20 1.41
N ALA A 587 26.57 -3.42 2.04
CA ALA A 587 25.99 -4.74 2.20
C ALA A 587 25.58 -5.31 0.83
N TYR A 588 25.50 -6.63 0.70
CA TYR A 588 25.12 -7.28 -0.56
C TYR A 588 24.42 -8.61 -0.29
N LEU A 589 23.57 -9.00 -1.23
CA LEU A 589 22.96 -10.31 -1.28
C LEU A 589 23.74 -11.20 -2.25
N VAL A 590 23.87 -12.48 -1.93
CA VAL A 590 24.31 -13.50 -2.88
C VAL A 590 23.12 -14.41 -3.14
N ILE A 591 22.66 -14.45 -4.39
CA ILE A 591 21.50 -15.24 -4.82
C ILE A 591 22.00 -16.41 -5.67
N GLU A 592 21.76 -17.63 -5.20
CA GLU A 592 22.08 -18.86 -5.90
C GLU A 592 20.82 -19.66 -6.24
N HIS A 593 20.83 -20.21 -7.45
CA HIS A 593 19.76 -21.06 -7.96
C HIS A 593 20.23 -22.52 -7.88
N THR A 594 19.48 -23.35 -7.17
CA THR A 594 19.67 -24.80 -7.14
C THR A 594 18.53 -25.49 -7.88
N GLU A 595 18.55 -26.81 -7.99
CA GLU A 595 17.51 -27.57 -8.68
C GLU A 595 16.12 -27.48 -8.02
N ALA A 596 16.06 -27.26 -6.70
CA ALA A 596 14.80 -27.34 -5.95
C ALA A 596 14.47 -26.08 -5.14
N LEU A 597 15.44 -25.17 -4.96
CA LEU A 597 15.24 -23.96 -4.17
C LEU A 597 16.19 -22.83 -4.55
N HIS A 598 15.86 -21.63 -4.05
CA HIS A 598 16.72 -20.47 -4.11
C HIS A 598 17.40 -20.20 -2.77
N VAL A 599 18.72 -20.02 -2.77
CA VAL A 599 19.50 -19.66 -1.58
C VAL A 599 19.85 -18.18 -1.66
N ILE A 600 19.51 -17.41 -0.63
CA ILE A 600 19.89 -16.00 -0.50
C ILE A 600 20.72 -15.81 0.76
N ASP A 601 21.98 -15.42 0.58
CA ASP A 601 22.90 -15.07 1.66
C ASP A 601 23.01 -13.55 1.81
N VAL A 602 23.06 -13.06 3.06
CA VAL A 602 23.08 -11.62 3.39
C VAL A 602 24.41 -11.25 4.03
N ASN A 603 25.16 -10.38 3.35
CA ASN A 603 26.48 -9.94 3.79
C ASN A 603 26.48 -8.45 4.14
N SER A 604 27.04 -8.06 5.28
CA SER A 604 27.10 -6.65 5.73
C SER A 604 28.11 -5.79 4.97
N GLY A 605 29.06 -6.42 4.26
CA GLY A 605 30.16 -5.74 3.57
C GLY A 605 31.15 -5.05 4.50
N GLY A 606 32.30 -4.62 3.96
CA GLY A 606 33.42 -4.05 4.73
C GLY A 606 33.31 -2.56 5.11
N ARG A 607 32.18 -1.88 4.83
CA ARG A 607 32.03 -0.42 5.02
C ARG A 607 30.92 -0.02 6.02
N SER A 608 30.59 -0.88 6.98
CA SER A 608 29.49 -0.68 7.95
C SER A 608 29.88 0.14 9.21
N ASN A 609 30.82 1.09 9.10
CA ASN A 609 31.45 1.80 10.24
C ASN A 609 30.67 3.04 10.77
N LYS A 610 29.33 3.01 10.87
CA LYS A 610 28.59 4.17 11.45
C LYS A 610 27.66 3.86 12.63
N SER A 611 27.52 2.61 13.06
CA SER A 611 26.71 2.23 14.23
C SER A 611 27.61 1.97 15.45
N LYS A 612 27.17 2.41 16.63
CA LYS A 612 27.92 2.29 17.90
C LYS A 612 28.00 0.84 18.41
N THR A 613 27.18 -0.08 17.89
CA THR A 613 27.17 -1.50 18.27
C THR A 613 27.01 -2.42 17.06
N GLN A 614 27.55 -3.63 17.14
CA GLN A 614 27.42 -4.68 16.11
C GLN A 614 25.96 -5.10 15.89
N GLN A 615 25.13 -5.03 16.94
CA GLN A 615 23.71 -5.39 16.89
C GLN A 615 22.90 -4.40 16.05
N ASP A 616 23.12 -3.10 16.22
CA ASP A 616 22.46 -2.06 15.42
C ASP A 616 22.85 -2.16 13.94
N THR A 617 24.11 -2.50 13.67
CA THR A 617 24.60 -2.77 12.30
C THR A 617 23.84 -3.93 11.67
N ALA A 618 23.79 -5.08 12.35
CA ALA A 618 23.11 -6.27 11.84
C ALA A 618 21.61 -6.04 11.60
N LEU A 619 20.92 -5.36 12.52
CA LEU A 619 19.52 -5.01 12.36
C LEU A 619 19.30 -4.13 11.13
N SER A 620 20.10 -3.08 10.98
CA SER A 620 19.99 -2.16 9.84
C SER A 620 20.26 -2.84 8.49
N VAL A 621 21.23 -3.77 8.44
CA VAL A 621 21.55 -4.56 7.24
C VAL A 621 20.40 -5.49 6.90
N ASN A 622 19.85 -6.19 7.88
CA ASN A 622 18.76 -7.15 7.68
C ASN A 622 17.46 -6.47 7.23
N LEU A 623 17.14 -5.28 7.75
CA LEU A 623 15.97 -4.53 7.28
C LEU A 623 16.07 -4.14 5.80
N VAL A 624 17.25 -3.68 5.38
CA VAL A 624 17.53 -3.36 3.96
C VAL A 624 17.53 -4.64 3.10
N ALA A 625 18.08 -5.74 3.62
CA ALA A 625 18.09 -7.03 2.95
C ALA A 625 16.67 -7.57 2.72
N ALA A 626 15.78 -7.47 3.72
CA ALA A 626 14.40 -7.92 3.58
C ALA A 626 13.66 -7.16 2.46
N GLU A 627 13.86 -5.85 2.36
CA GLU A 627 13.27 -5.03 1.29
C GLU A 627 13.80 -5.44 -0.09
N GLU A 628 15.13 -5.58 -0.22
CA GLU A 628 15.75 -5.95 -1.50
C GLU A 628 15.42 -7.40 -1.89
N ILE A 629 15.38 -8.35 -0.95
CA ILE A 629 14.92 -9.74 -1.20
C ILE A 629 13.50 -9.73 -1.77
N ALA A 630 12.57 -9.03 -1.11
CA ALA A 630 11.19 -8.97 -1.58
C ALA A 630 11.09 -8.40 -3.01
N LYS A 631 11.95 -7.45 -3.35
CA LYS A 631 12.06 -6.90 -4.70
C LYS A 631 12.69 -7.91 -5.68
N GLN A 632 13.78 -8.57 -5.32
CA GLN A 632 14.44 -9.57 -6.16
C GLN A 632 13.54 -10.77 -6.46
N LEU A 633 12.74 -11.22 -5.48
CA LEU A 633 11.74 -12.25 -5.70
C LEU A 633 10.74 -11.89 -6.80
N ARG A 634 10.27 -10.63 -6.83
CA ARG A 634 9.37 -10.14 -7.89
C ARG A 634 10.09 -9.94 -9.23
N LEU A 635 11.29 -9.37 -9.22
CA LEU A 635 12.02 -9.07 -10.45
C LEU A 635 12.49 -10.33 -11.19
N ARG A 636 12.82 -11.38 -10.45
CA ARG A 636 13.32 -12.65 -10.97
C ARG A 636 12.25 -13.74 -11.07
N ASP A 637 11.02 -13.42 -10.67
CA ASP A 637 9.90 -14.36 -10.61
C ASP A 637 10.23 -15.63 -9.79
N MET A 638 10.89 -15.42 -8.63
CA MET A 638 11.35 -16.49 -7.73
C MET A 638 10.27 -16.83 -6.70
N GLY A 639 9.97 -18.12 -6.54
CA GLY A 639 9.07 -18.61 -5.49
C GLY A 639 7.98 -19.59 -5.94
N GLU A 640 7.90 -19.93 -7.23
CA GLU A 640 6.89 -20.88 -7.72
C GLU A 640 7.18 -22.36 -7.38
N GLU A 641 8.44 -22.71 -7.09
CA GLU A 641 8.87 -24.09 -6.77
C GLU A 641 9.11 -24.31 -5.27
N ASP A 642 9.23 -23.23 -4.49
CA ASP A 642 9.55 -23.19 -3.06
C ASP A 642 8.32 -23.48 -2.16
N THR A 643 7.62 -24.60 -2.40
CA THR A 643 6.48 -24.97 -1.54
C THR A 643 6.95 -25.42 -0.15
N PRO A 644 6.19 -25.14 0.94
CA PRO A 644 6.57 -25.57 2.29
C PRO A 644 6.85 -27.06 2.40
N LYS A 645 6.16 -27.88 1.60
CA LYS A 645 6.31 -29.33 1.55
C LYS A 645 7.63 -29.75 0.91
N LEU A 646 7.99 -29.15 -0.23
CA LEU A 646 9.24 -29.44 -0.96
C LEU A 646 10.46 -28.99 -0.14
N LEU A 647 10.38 -27.80 0.47
CA LEU A 647 11.44 -27.25 1.31
C LEU A 647 11.66 -28.07 2.59
N LYS A 648 10.60 -28.61 3.17
CA LYS A 648 10.70 -29.49 4.35
C LYS A 648 11.35 -30.83 4.00
N GLN A 649 10.98 -31.44 2.86
CA GLN A 649 11.62 -32.67 2.36
C GLN A 649 13.10 -32.46 2.04
N TYR A 650 13.47 -31.33 1.45
CA TYR A 650 14.86 -30.99 1.17
C TYR A 650 15.65 -30.76 2.47
N ALA A 651 15.09 -30.02 3.43
CA ALA A 651 15.67 -29.79 4.74
C ALA A 651 15.94 -31.12 5.48
N GLU A 652 14.98 -32.05 5.46
CA GLU A 652 15.12 -33.40 6.02
C GLU A 652 16.22 -34.20 5.30
N LYS A 653 16.24 -34.20 3.96
CA LYS A 653 17.25 -34.89 3.14
C LYS A 653 18.68 -34.42 3.42
N HIS A 654 18.87 -33.14 3.73
CA HIS A 654 20.18 -32.54 3.96
C HIS A 654 20.51 -32.34 5.45
N GLY A 655 19.74 -32.94 6.36
CA GLY A 655 20.02 -32.91 7.80
C GLY A 655 19.89 -31.53 8.44
N ALA A 656 19.08 -30.63 7.85
CA ALA A 656 18.82 -29.32 8.42
C ALA A 656 18.01 -29.46 9.73
N ILE A 657 18.46 -28.76 10.77
CA ILE A 657 17.88 -28.85 12.11
C ILE A 657 16.52 -28.10 12.15
N PRO A 658 15.40 -28.79 12.41
CA PRO A 658 14.09 -28.14 12.57
C PRO A 658 14.15 -27.12 13.72
N GLY A 659 13.70 -25.89 13.47
CA GLY A 659 13.72 -24.79 14.46
C GLY A 659 14.88 -23.79 14.31
N LYS A 660 15.88 -24.06 13.47
CA LYS A 660 16.92 -23.08 13.06
C LYS A 660 16.61 -22.38 11.74
N TRP A 661 15.52 -22.76 11.09
CA TRP A 661 15.09 -22.28 9.78
C TRP A 661 13.67 -21.75 9.90
N ASN A 662 13.48 -20.48 9.54
CA ASN A 662 12.16 -19.87 9.41
C ASN A 662 11.84 -19.75 7.92
N LEU A 663 10.77 -20.41 7.48
CA LEU A 663 10.31 -20.35 6.09
C LEU A 663 9.40 -19.13 5.93
N LEU A 664 9.76 -18.22 5.00
CA LEU A 664 8.95 -17.04 4.63
C LEU A 664 7.69 -17.47 3.85
N THR A 665 6.72 -18.04 4.56
CA THR A 665 5.47 -18.54 3.98
C THR A 665 4.27 -17.97 4.74
N GLY A 666 3.19 -17.62 4.03
CA GLY A 666 1.96 -17.07 4.63
C GLY A 666 1.51 -15.73 4.03
N GLY A 667 0.43 -15.17 4.58
CA GLY A 667 -0.08 -13.86 4.13
C GLY A 667 0.88 -12.70 4.47
N LYS A 668 0.73 -11.55 3.82
CA LYS A 668 1.62 -10.37 4.02
C LYS A 668 1.81 -10.04 5.52
N ALA A 669 0.75 -10.03 6.31
CA ALA A 669 0.87 -9.78 7.75
C ALA A 669 1.71 -10.83 8.49
N GLN A 670 1.58 -12.11 8.15
CA GLN A 670 2.35 -13.20 8.75
C GLN A 670 3.82 -13.18 8.32
N ILE A 671 4.09 -12.86 7.05
CA ILE A 671 5.45 -12.66 6.54
C ILE A 671 6.11 -11.48 7.23
N TYR A 672 5.40 -10.36 7.39
CA TYR A 672 5.92 -9.17 8.09
C TYR A 672 6.08 -9.42 9.60
N ASP A 673 5.18 -10.18 10.22
CA ASP A 673 5.28 -10.54 11.64
C ASP A 673 6.42 -11.54 11.88
N LEU A 674 6.60 -12.53 11.00
CA LEU A 674 7.74 -13.42 11.01
C LEU A 674 9.05 -12.66 10.79
N ALA A 675 9.09 -11.74 9.82
CA ALA A 675 10.25 -10.88 9.57
C ALA A 675 10.53 -9.90 10.74
N ARG A 676 9.51 -9.47 11.48
CA ARG A 676 9.71 -8.66 12.69
C ARG A 676 10.19 -9.53 13.85
N LYS A 677 9.51 -10.62 14.15
CA LYS A 677 9.79 -11.49 15.31
C LYS A 677 11.07 -12.29 15.18
N SER A 678 11.42 -12.76 13.98
CA SER A 678 12.61 -13.58 13.75
C SER A 678 13.91 -12.77 13.74
N TYR A 679 13.83 -11.45 13.56
CA TYR A 679 14.99 -10.56 13.46
C TYR A 679 15.11 -9.55 14.61
N LEU A 680 14.20 -9.62 15.61
CA LEU A 680 14.36 -8.90 16.86
C LEU A 680 15.38 -9.65 17.74
N VAL A 681 16.59 -9.11 17.84
CA VAL A 681 17.55 -9.52 18.89
C VAL A 681 16.89 -9.21 20.23
N ALA A 682 16.56 -10.27 20.98
CA ALA A 682 15.91 -10.14 22.28
C ALA A 682 16.76 -9.31 23.26
N LYS A 683 16.11 -8.34 23.91
CA LYS A 683 16.64 -7.55 25.02
C LYS A 683 16.76 -8.46 26.25
N LYS A 684 17.92 -8.44 26.92
CA LYS A 684 18.25 -9.29 28.09
C LYS A 684 17.28 -9.11 29.29
N GLY A 685 16.85 -10.26 29.82
CA GLY A 685 16.39 -10.52 31.21
C GLY A 685 14.89 -10.88 31.33
N LYS A 686 14.43 -12.00 31.91
CA LYS A 686 15.04 -13.21 32.51
C LYS A 686 14.32 -14.44 31.91
N ASP A 687 15.10 -15.40 31.42
CA ASP A 687 14.86 -16.79 30.99
C ASP A 687 13.45 -17.28 30.63
N LYS A 688 13.31 -17.78 29.39
CA LYS A 688 13.55 -19.21 29.04
C LYS A 688 13.47 -19.40 27.52
N GLY A 689 14.64 -19.51 26.89
CA GLY A 689 14.78 -19.80 25.45
C GLY A 689 16.16 -19.42 24.95
N ASP A 690 17.19 -20.01 25.56
CA ASP A 690 18.58 -19.59 25.41
C ASP A 690 19.12 -19.80 23.99
N PHE A 691 19.58 -18.71 23.38
CA PHE A 691 20.79 -18.78 22.58
C PHE A 691 21.98 -18.74 23.53
N ILE A 692 22.59 -19.90 23.77
CA ILE A 692 23.88 -19.99 24.45
C ILE A 692 24.95 -19.60 23.43
N HIS A 693 25.54 -18.42 23.57
CA HIS A 693 26.90 -18.23 23.05
C HIS A 693 27.79 -19.14 23.87
N THR A 694 28.30 -20.20 23.24
CA THR A 694 29.19 -21.14 23.90
C THR A 694 30.47 -20.40 24.28
N GLU A 695 30.77 -20.37 25.59
CA GLU A 695 32.06 -19.91 26.13
C GLU A 695 33.20 -20.87 25.73
N ASN A 696 32.89 -22.01 25.11
CA ASN A 696 33.88 -22.98 24.66
C ASN A 696 34.41 -22.64 23.27
N ILE A 697 35.74 -22.53 23.17
CA ILE A 697 36.55 -22.48 21.96
C ILE A 697 36.86 -23.92 21.54
N VAL A 698 36.68 -24.24 20.26
CA VAL A 698 36.98 -25.56 19.70
C VAL A 698 38.20 -25.44 18.78
N LEU A 699 39.26 -26.16 19.10
CA LEU A 699 40.47 -26.20 18.26
C LEU A 699 40.30 -27.30 17.20
N VAL A 700 40.38 -26.92 15.92
CA VAL A 700 40.22 -27.83 14.78
C VAL A 700 41.47 -27.77 13.91
N ASP A 701 42.04 -28.93 13.59
CA ASP A 701 43.26 -28.98 12.77
C ASP A 701 43.00 -28.83 11.25
N LYS A 702 44.07 -28.75 10.45
CA LYS A 702 43.98 -28.60 8.98
C LYS A 702 43.24 -29.76 8.29
N LYS A 703 43.14 -30.92 8.93
CA LYS A 703 42.39 -32.09 8.44
C LYS A 703 40.94 -32.11 8.95
N LYS A 704 40.49 -30.99 9.53
CA LYS A 704 39.13 -30.78 10.08
C LYS A 704 38.78 -31.69 11.25
N ARG A 705 39.78 -32.17 12.00
CA ARG A 705 39.56 -32.97 13.21
C ARG A 705 39.53 -32.06 14.43
N ILE A 706 38.57 -32.29 15.33
CA ILE A 706 38.49 -31.58 16.60
C ILE A 706 39.60 -32.10 17.50
N ARG A 707 40.48 -31.21 17.95
CA ARG A 707 41.64 -31.51 18.80
C ARG A 707 41.41 -31.16 20.27
N GLY A 708 40.46 -30.27 20.56
CA GLY A 708 40.05 -29.98 21.94
C GLY A 708 38.94 -28.94 22.05
N PHE A 709 38.32 -28.91 23.23
CA PHE A 709 37.35 -27.90 23.67
C PHE A 709 37.95 -27.18 24.88
N TYR A 710 37.85 -25.85 24.91
CA TYR A 710 38.46 -24.99 25.93
C TYR A 710 37.50 -23.90 26.32
N ASN A 711 37.27 -23.66 27.60
CA ASN A 711 36.46 -22.55 28.06
C ASN A 711 37.27 -21.24 27.98
N GLY A 712 36.87 -20.35 27.08
CA GLY A 712 37.50 -19.05 26.82
C GLY A 712 37.35 -18.02 27.94
N THR A 713 36.61 -18.34 29.02
CA THR A 713 36.50 -17.48 30.21
C THR A 713 37.46 -17.89 31.33
N LYS A 714 38.14 -19.05 31.23
CA LYS A 714 39.10 -19.54 32.23
C LYS A 714 40.53 -19.39 31.72
N GLU A 715 41.32 -18.58 32.41
CA GLU A 715 42.70 -18.26 31.99
C GLU A 715 43.59 -19.50 31.82
N GLU A 716 43.43 -20.52 32.68
CA GLU A 716 44.19 -21.77 32.56
C GLU A 716 43.85 -22.58 31.31
N GLU A 717 42.58 -22.60 30.89
CA GLU A 717 42.17 -23.31 29.67
C GLU A 717 42.54 -22.54 28.41
N VAL A 718 42.61 -21.20 28.48
CA VAL A 718 43.15 -20.37 27.40
C VAL A 718 44.67 -20.58 27.25
N LYS A 719 45.42 -20.69 28.36
CA LYS A 719 46.85 -21.06 28.32
C LYS A 719 47.06 -22.44 27.72
N LYS A 720 46.20 -23.41 28.07
CA LYS A 720 46.22 -24.76 27.49
C LYS A 720 45.91 -24.75 25.99
N LEU A 721 44.89 -24.00 25.55
CA LEU A 721 44.57 -23.79 24.13
C LEU A 721 45.77 -23.24 23.35
N ILE A 722 46.47 -22.25 23.89
CA ILE A 722 47.65 -21.64 23.23
C ILE A 722 48.79 -22.66 23.12
N ALA A 723 49.00 -23.49 24.14
CA ALA A 723 49.99 -24.57 24.11
C ALA A 723 49.63 -25.61 23.02
N ASP A 724 48.36 -26.03 22.97
CA ASP A 724 47.87 -27.02 22.00
C ASP A 724 47.88 -26.48 20.56
N ILE A 725 47.63 -25.19 20.34
CA ILE A 725 47.84 -24.50 19.05
C ILE A 725 49.33 -24.54 18.64
N SER A 726 50.23 -24.33 19.60
CA SER A 726 51.68 -24.29 19.35
C SER A 726 52.24 -25.67 18.96
N ILE A 727 51.62 -26.76 19.43
CA ILE A 727 51.94 -28.13 19.03
C ILE A 727 51.45 -28.39 17.59
N LEU A 728 50.23 -27.95 17.25
CA LEU A 728 49.67 -28.08 15.90
C LEU A 728 50.39 -27.22 14.85
N GLY A 729 51.09 -26.16 15.26
CA GLY A 729 51.94 -25.38 14.35
C GLY A 729 53.20 -26.12 13.89
N LYS A 730 53.56 -27.23 14.55
CA LYS A 730 54.72 -28.08 14.24
C LYS A 730 54.34 -29.39 13.50
N GLU A 731 53.04 -29.71 13.38
CA GLU A 731 52.46 -30.81 12.59
C GLU A 731 51.93 -30.31 11.23
#